data_AF-A6I1B4-F1
#
_entry.id   AF-A6I1B4-F1
#
_cell.length_a   1.000
_cell.length_b   1.000
_cell.length_c   1.000
_cell.angle_alpha   90.00
_cell.angle_beta   90.00
_cell.angle_gamma   90.00
#
_symmetry.space_group_name_H-M   'P 1'
#
loop_
_entity.id
_entity.type
_entity.pdbx_description
1 polymer ?
#
loop_
_entity_poly.entity_id
_entity_poly.type
_entity_poly.pdbx_seq_one_letter_code
_entity_poly.pdbx_strand_id
1 'polypeptide(L)'
;MKEQIPWTLIDFYDNQPCINLIESKLGILDLLDEECKMPKGTDDTWAQKLYNTHLNKCALFEKPRMSNKAFIIKHFADKVEYQCEGFLEKNKDTVFEEQIKVLKSSKFKMLPELFQDDEKAISPTSATSSGRTPLTRVPVKPTKGRPGQTAKEHKKTVGLQFRNSLHLLMETLNATTPHYVRCIKPNDFKFPFTFDEKRAVQQLRACGVLETIRISAAGFPSRWTYQEFFSRYRVLMKQKDVLGDRKQTCQNVLEKLILDKDKYQFGKTKIFFRAGQVAYLEKLRADKLRAACIRIQKTIRGWLLRKRYLCMQRAAITVQRYVRGYQARCYAKFLRRTKAATTIQKYWRMYVVRRKYKIRRAATIVLQSYLRGYLARNRYRKILREHKAVIIQKRVRGWLARTHYKRTMKAIIYLQCCFRRMMAKRELKKLKIEARSVERYKKLHIGMENKIMQLQRKVDEQNKDYKCLMEKLTNLEGVYNSETEKLRNDVERLQLSEEEAKVATGRVLSLQEEIAKLRKDLEQTRSEKKSIEERADKYKQETEQLVSNLKEENTLLKQEKETLNHLMVEQAKEMTETMERKLVEETKQLELDLNDERLRYQNLLNEFSRLEERYDDLKEEMTLMLNVPKPGHKRTDSTHSSNESEYTFSSEFAETEDIAPRTEEPTEKKVPLDMSLFLKLQKRVTELEQEKQLMQDELDRKEEQVLRSKAKEEERPQIRGAELEYESLKRQELESENKKLKNELNELRKALSEKSAPEVTAPGAPAYRVLMEQLTAVSEELDVRKEEVLILRSQLVSQKEAIQPKVSMQYNDRFHNTFGRCTENERQR
;
A
#
# COMPACT_ATOMS: atom_id res chain seq x y z
N MET A 1 -18.46 64.09 -0.28
CA MET A 1 -19.46 64.01 0.81
C MET A 1 -19.79 62.59 1.28
N LYS A 2 -20.32 61.65 0.45
CA LYS A 2 -20.84 60.33 0.89
C LYS A 2 -19.98 59.50 1.87
N GLU A 3 -18.64 59.51 1.72
CA GLU A 3 -17.71 58.74 2.57
C GLU A 3 -16.98 59.59 3.65
N GLN A 4 -17.31 60.89 3.79
CA GLN A 4 -16.73 61.80 4.80
C GLN A 4 -15.20 62.01 4.74
N ILE A 5 -14.57 61.76 3.59
CA ILE A 5 -13.13 62.00 3.36
C ILE A 5 -12.91 63.47 2.93
N PRO A 6 -11.84 64.15 3.42
CA PRO A 6 -11.46 65.48 2.95
C PRO A 6 -11.15 65.44 1.44
N TRP A 7 -11.82 66.29 0.68
CA TRP A 7 -11.65 66.40 -0.76
C TRP A 7 -10.89 67.69 -1.09
N THR A 8 -9.70 67.56 -1.67
CA THR A 8 -9.05 68.65 -2.40
C THR A 8 -9.54 68.61 -3.84
N LEU A 9 -9.79 69.79 -4.43
CA LEU A 9 -10.04 69.91 -5.85
C LEU A 9 -8.83 69.32 -6.59
N ILE A 10 -9.05 68.29 -7.42
CA ILE A 10 -7.99 67.69 -8.22
C ILE A 10 -7.85 68.53 -9.48
N ASP A 11 -6.64 69.01 -9.77
CA ASP A 11 -6.36 69.82 -10.96
C ASP A 11 -6.81 69.10 -12.23
N PHE A 12 -7.91 69.57 -12.81
CA PHE A 12 -8.46 69.09 -14.07
C PHE A 12 -7.79 69.83 -15.24
N TYR A 13 -7.47 69.09 -16.30
CA TYR A 13 -6.91 69.68 -17.51
C TYR A 13 -8.04 70.28 -18.36
N ASP A 14 -8.32 71.56 -18.13
CA ASP A 14 -9.38 72.29 -18.85
C ASP A 14 -9.07 72.41 -20.35
N ASN A 15 -10.01 71.96 -21.18
CA ASN A 15 -9.94 72.05 -22.64
C ASN A 15 -10.64 73.30 -23.21
N GLN A 16 -11.28 74.13 -22.38
CA GLN A 16 -11.91 75.39 -22.80
C GLN A 16 -10.99 76.32 -23.60
N PRO A 17 -9.67 76.46 -23.31
CA PRO A 17 -8.78 77.27 -24.15
C PRO A 17 -8.67 76.78 -25.60
N CYS A 18 -8.82 75.46 -25.84
CA CYS A 18 -8.84 74.90 -27.19
C CYS A 18 -10.16 75.18 -27.92
N ILE A 19 -11.28 75.16 -27.19
CA ILE A 19 -12.60 75.49 -27.74
C ILE A 19 -12.63 76.98 -28.12
N ASN A 20 -12.14 77.85 -27.23
CA ASN A 20 -12.05 79.29 -27.48
C ASN A 20 -11.22 79.62 -28.72
N LEU A 21 -10.09 78.93 -28.95
CA LEU A 21 -9.27 79.12 -30.18
C LEU A 21 -10.07 78.86 -31.47
N ILE A 22 -11.01 77.92 -31.45
CA ILE A 22 -11.80 77.53 -32.63
C ILE A 22 -13.02 78.44 -32.80
N GLU A 23 -13.76 78.71 -31.72
CA GLU A 23 -15.13 79.25 -31.76
C GLU A 23 -15.25 80.74 -31.44
N SER A 24 -14.32 81.30 -30.65
CA SER A 24 -14.45 82.68 -30.16
C SER A 24 -14.26 83.73 -31.25
N LYS A 25 -14.59 85.00 -30.95
CA LYS A 25 -14.31 86.11 -31.86
C LYS A 25 -12.81 86.23 -32.11
N LEU A 26 -12.42 86.40 -33.38
CA LEU A 26 -11.04 86.26 -33.87
C LEU A 26 -10.46 84.83 -33.74
N GLY A 27 -11.29 83.82 -33.50
CA GLY A 27 -10.92 82.40 -33.56
C GLY A 27 -10.93 81.84 -34.98
N ILE A 28 -10.55 80.58 -35.14
CA ILE A 28 -10.30 79.95 -36.46
C ILE A 28 -11.53 79.99 -37.37
N LEU A 29 -12.73 79.69 -36.84
CA LEU A 29 -13.98 79.74 -37.62
C LEU A 29 -14.42 81.18 -37.95
N ASP A 30 -14.25 82.11 -37.01
CA ASP A 30 -14.63 83.51 -37.18
C ASP A 30 -13.76 84.20 -38.26
N LEU A 31 -12.44 83.95 -38.23
CA LEU A 31 -11.50 84.42 -39.26
C LEU A 31 -11.75 83.78 -40.64
N LEU A 32 -12.28 82.55 -40.68
CA LEU A 32 -12.70 81.89 -41.92
C LEU A 32 -13.98 82.53 -42.49
N ASP A 33 -14.97 82.77 -41.64
CA ASP A 33 -16.22 83.44 -42.01
C ASP A 33 -16.01 84.90 -42.44
N GLU A 34 -15.02 85.60 -41.89
CA GLU A 34 -14.56 86.89 -42.40
C GLU A 34 -13.96 86.77 -43.80
N GLU A 35 -13.01 85.86 -44.02
CA GLU A 35 -12.34 85.74 -45.32
C GLU A 35 -13.29 85.27 -46.43
N CYS A 36 -14.29 84.44 -46.10
CA CYS A 36 -15.35 84.03 -47.03
C CYS A 36 -16.21 85.19 -47.54
N LYS A 37 -16.27 86.33 -46.81
CA LYS A 37 -16.99 87.54 -47.22
C LYS A 37 -16.13 88.44 -48.12
N MET A 38 -14.81 88.24 -48.18
CA MET A 38 -13.90 89.07 -48.96
C MET A 38 -13.95 88.66 -50.45
N PRO A 39 -14.21 89.60 -51.38
CA PRO A 39 -14.39 89.28 -52.81
C PRO A 39 -13.11 88.81 -53.52
N LYS A 40 -11.94 88.94 -52.86
CA LYS A 40 -10.65 88.39 -53.29
C LYS A 40 -9.99 87.51 -52.20
N GLY A 41 -10.77 87.01 -51.25
CA GLY A 41 -10.28 86.09 -50.21
C GLY A 41 -9.85 84.76 -50.81
N THR A 42 -8.72 84.23 -50.34
CA THR A 42 -8.14 82.95 -50.76
C THR A 42 -7.73 82.13 -49.54
N ASP A 43 -7.57 80.82 -49.68
CA ASP A 43 -7.06 79.96 -48.60
C ASP A 43 -5.66 80.40 -48.12
N ASP A 44 -4.84 80.98 -49.02
CA ASP A 44 -3.52 81.53 -48.70
C ASP A 44 -3.60 82.81 -47.84
N THR A 45 -4.53 83.74 -48.16
CA THR A 45 -4.72 84.96 -47.34
C THR A 45 -5.32 84.62 -45.98
N TRP A 46 -6.22 83.63 -45.92
CA TRP A 46 -6.74 83.09 -44.65
C TRP A 46 -5.63 82.44 -43.81
N ALA A 47 -4.78 81.59 -44.40
CA ALA A 47 -3.66 80.96 -43.69
C ALA A 47 -2.71 82.00 -43.07
N GLN A 48 -2.38 83.07 -43.80
CA GLN A 48 -1.58 84.18 -43.27
C GLN A 48 -2.32 84.94 -42.14
N LYS A 49 -3.64 85.16 -42.27
CA LYS A 49 -4.45 85.76 -41.21
C LYS A 49 -4.45 84.90 -39.93
N LEU A 50 -4.59 83.58 -40.04
CA LEU A 50 -4.46 82.65 -38.90
C LEU A 50 -3.08 82.74 -38.24
N TYR A 51 -1.99 82.73 -39.03
CA TYR A 51 -0.64 82.86 -38.48
C TYR A 51 -0.46 84.19 -37.76
N ASN A 52 -0.87 85.32 -38.34
CA ASN A 52 -0.72 86.63 -37.74
C ASN A 52 -1.54 86.79 -36.43
N THR A 53 -2.71 86.15 -36.33
CA THR A 53 -3.57 86.22 -35.15
C THR A 53 -3.14 85.27 -34.04
N HIS A 54 -2.72 84.03 -34.35
CA HIS A 54 -2.52 82.98 -33.34
C HIS A 54 -1.09 82.49 -33.14
N LEU A 55 -0.22 82.58 -34.15
CA LEU A 55 1.15 82.04 -34.06
C LEU A 55 1.95 82.77 -32.98
N ASN A 56 2.64 82.02 -32.13
CA ASN A 56 3.37 82.48 -30.94
C ASN A 56 2.53 83.18 -29.85
N LYS A 57 1.24 83.43 -30.09
CA LYS A 57 0.29 84.03 -29.13
C LYS A 57 -0.54 82.98 -28.39
N CYS A 58 -0.80 81.82 -29.03
CA CYS A 58 -1.51 80.69 -28.43
C CYS A 58 -0.65 79.42 -28.46
N ALA A 59 -0.38 78.81 -27.30
CA ALA A 59 0.39 77.56 -27.20
C ALA A 59 -0.34 76.31 -27.73
N LEU A 60 -1.59 76.44 -28.18
CA LEU A 60 -2.39 75.38 -28.79
C LEU A 60 -2.41 75.45 -30.33
N PHE A 61 -1.80 76.49 -30.91
CA PHE A 61 -1.72 76.71 -32.35
C PHE A 61 -0.26 76.68 -32.82
N GLU A 62 0.06 75.78 -33.73
CA GLU A 62 1.41 75.62 -34.29
C GLU A 62 1.38 75.71 -35.82
N LYS A 63 2.52 76.10 -36.41
CA LYS A 63 2.72 76.12 -37.87
C LYS A 63 3.63 74.95 -38.28
N PRO A 64 3.25 74.11 -39.25
CA PRO A 64 4.12 73.06 -39.77
C PRO A 64 5.37 73.66 -40.44
N ARG A 65 6.54 73.12 -40.13
CA ARG A 65 7.85 73.68 -40.52
C ARG A 65 8.04 73.86 -42.04
N MET A 66 7.41 72.99 -42.85
CA MET A 66 7.63 72.92 -44.30
C MET A 66 6.45 73.44 -45.14
N SER A 67 5.34 73.87 -44.53
CA SER A 67 4.14 74.33 -45.24
C SER A 67 3.69 75.72 -44.79
N ASN A 68 3.27 76.53 -45.77
CA ASN A 68 2.61 77.82 -45.57
C ASN A 68 1.08 77.74 -45.82
N LYS A 69 0.57 76.55 -46.15
CA LYS A 69 -0.84 76.28 -46.48
C LYS A 69 -1.50 75.33 -45.46
N ALA A 70 -0.96 75.24 -44.25
CA ALA A 70 -1.46 74.33 -43.22
C ALA A 70 -1.22 74.87 -41.81
N PHE A 71 -2.04 74.46 -40.85
CA PHE A 71 -1.89 74.80 -39.43
C PHE A 71 -2.14 73.57 -38.56
N ILE A 72 -1.58 73.59 -37.35
CA ILE A 72 -1.69 72.48 -36.39
C ILE A 72 -2.45 72.99 -35.17
N ILE A 73 -3.53 72.30 -34.82
CA ILE A 73 -4.22 72.50 -33.53
C ILE A 73 -3.80 71.37 -32.58
N LYS A 74 -3.40 71.72 -31.37
CA LYS A 74 -3.23 70.75 -30.27
C LYS A 74 -4.59 70.51 -29.59
N HIS A 75 -5.32 69.51 -30.09
CA HIS A 75 -6.56 69.07 -29.46
C HIS A 75 -6.26 68.33 -28.15
N PHE A 76 -7.32 68.08 -27.36
CA PHE A 76 -7.27 67.26 -26.15
C PHE A 76 -6.74 65.83 -26.41
N ALA A 77 -6.97 65.30 -27.62
CA ALA A 77 -6.54 63.99 -28.07
C ALA A 77 -5.06 63.93 -28.47
N ASP A 78 -4.68 64.73 -29.47
CA ASP A 78 -3.35 64.81 -30.07
C ASP A 78 -3.23 66.09 -30.92
N LYS A 79 -2.07 66.33 -31.53
CA LYS A 79 -1.87 67.36 -32.55
C LYS A 79 -2.48 66.91 -33.89
N VAL A 80 -3.29 67.78 -34.51
CA VAL A 80 -3.89 67.53 -35.83
C VAL A 80 -3.46 68.64 -36.79
N GLU A 81 -2.90 68.25 -37.93
CA GLU A 81 -2.55 69.17 -39.02
C GLU A 81 -3.72 69.28 -40.01
N TYR A 82 -4.17 70.51 -40.24
CA TYR A 82 -5.21 70.87 -41.20
C TYR A 82 -4.58 71.58 -42.39
N GLN A 83 -4.83 71.08 -43.61
CA GLN A 83 -4.47 71.76 -44.85
C GLN A 83 -5.53 72.82 -45.16
N CYS A 84 -5.14 74.06 -45.41
CA CYS A 84 -6.05 75.18 -45.67
C CYS A 84 -6.76 75.08 -47.03
N GLU A 85 -6.27 74.25 -47.95
CA GLU A 85 -6.78 74.17 -49.32
C GLU A 85 -8.26 73.74 -49.40
N GLY A 86 -9.07 74.56 -50.05
CA GLY A 86 -10.51 74.38 -50.21
C GLY A 86 -11.33 74.70 -48.96
N PHE A 87 -10.77 75.32 -47.92
CA PHE A 87 -11.56 75.72 -46.73
C PHE A 87 -12.55 76.83 -47.06
N LEU A 88 -12.15 77.86 -47.82
CA LEU A 88 -13.06 78.95 -48.19
C LEU A 88 -14.23 78.44 -49.06
N GLU A 89 -13.95 77.67 -50.10
CA GLU A 89 -15.01 77.18 -51.00
C GLU A 89 -15.96 76.19 -50.31
N LYS A 90 -15.46 75.32 -49.41
CA LYS A 90 -16.32 74.44 -48.60
C LYS A 90 -17.17 75.21 -47.58
N ASN A 91 -16.73 76.37 -47.11
CA ASN A 91 -17.46 77.16 -46.12
C ASN A 91 -18.46 78.15 -46.76
N LYS A 92 -18.24 78.53 -48.04
CA LYS A 92 -19.14 79.32 -48.88
C LYS A 92 -20.34 78.48 -49.33
N ASP A 93 -21.26 78.21 -48.41
CA ASP A 93 -22.56 77.56 -48.64
C ASP A 93 -23.55 78.49 -49.38
N THR A 94 -23.12 79.05 -50.51
CA THR A 94 -23.87 80.10 -51.22
C THR A 94 -24.69 79.53 -52.35
N VAL A 95 -25.91 79.08 -52.02
CA VAL A 95 -26.96 78.80 -52.99
C VAL A 95 -27.51 80.11 -53.54
N PHE A 96 -27.80 80.19 -54.84
CA PHE A 96 -28.42 81.38 -55.43
C PHE A 96 -29.93 81.38 -55.22
N GLU A 97 -30.50 82.48 -54.72
CA GLU A 97 -31.94 82.62 -54.46
C GLU A 97 -32.80 82.36 -55.70
N GLU A 98 -32.37 82.76 -56.90
CA GLU A 98 -33.08 82.47 -58.15
C GLU A 98 -33.18 80.96 -58.43
N GLN A 99 -32.16 80.16 -58.06
CA GLN A 99 -32.22 78.70 -58.18
C GLN A 99 -33.23 78.12 -57.18
N ILE A 100 -33.22 78.60 -55.93
CA ILE A 100 -34.21 78.19 -54.90
C ILE A 100 -35.62 78.54 -55.37
N LYS A 101 -35.82 79.72 -55.97
CA LYS A 101 -37.12 80.18 -56.48
C LYS A 101 -37.62 79.33 -57.65
N VAL A 102 -36.74 78.91 -58.56
CA VAL A 102 -37.07 77.93 -59.61
C VAL A 102 -37.51 76.61 -58.99
N LEU A 103 -36.79 76.09 -57.98
CA LEU A 103 -37.16 74.83 -57.30
C LEU A 103 -38.47 74.96 -56.50
N LYS A 104 -38.70 76.08 -55.81
CA LYS A 104 -39.97 76.43 -55.12
C LYS A 104 -41.15 76.53 -56.10
N SER A 105 -40.92 76.83 -57.38
CA SER A 105 -41.97 76.89 -58.42
C SER A 105 -42.33 75.53 -59.05
N SER A 106 -41.71 74.44 -58.60
CA SER A 106 -41.96 73.09 -59.13
C SER A 106 -43.39 72.61 -58.86
N LYS A 107 -43.94 71.87 -59.82
CA LYS A 107 -45.25 71.19 -59.69
C LYS A 107 -45.19 69.91 -58.84
N PHE A 108 -44.01 69.41 -58.50
CA PHE A 108 -43.84 68.20 -57.71
C PHE A 108 -43.92 68.53 -56.21
N LYS A 109 -45.04 68.22 -55.56
CA LYS A 109 -45.43 68.66 -54.20
C LYS A 109 -44.31 68.63 -53.14
N MET A 110 -43.52 67.56 -53.09
CA MET A 110 -42.41 67.40 -52.14
C MET A 110 -41.30 68.46 -52.33
N LEU A 111 -41.03 68.93 -53.56
CA LEU A 111 -39.90 69.81 -53.81
C LEU A 111 -40.10 71.23 -53.24
N PRO A 112 -41.27 71.90 -53.41
CA PRO A 112 -41.57 73.13 -52.66
C PRO A 112 -41.61 72.93 -51.14
N GLU A 113 -42.04 71.75 -50.66
CA GLU A 113 -42.10 71.39 -49.24
C GLU A 113 -40.72 71.41 -48.56
N LEU A 114 -39.69 70.90 -49.25
CA LEU A 114 -38.28 70.93 -48.79
C LEU A 114 -37.68 72.35 -48.61
N PHE A 115 -38.32 73.38 -49.16
CA PHE A 115 -37.88 74.78 -49.02
C PHE A 115 -38.90 75.66 -48.31
N GLN A 116 -39.87 75.08 -47.58
CA GLN A 116 -40.70 75.85 -46.66
C GLN A 116 -39.83 76.22 -45.45
N ASP A 117 -39.58 77.52 -45.28
CA ASP A 117 -38.82 78.02 -44.15
C ASP A 117 -39.66 77.89 -42.86
N ASP A 118 -39.32 76.92 -42.02
CA ASP A 118 -39.92 76.67 -40.70
C ASP A 118 -39.57 77.80 -39.69
N GLU A 119 -40.07 79.01 -39.93
CA GLU A 119 -40.05 80.12 -38.94
C GLU A 119 -40.93 79.82 -37.70
N LYS A 120 -41.48 78.61 -37.58
CA LYS A 120 -42.30 78.16 -36.44
C LYS A 120 -41.94 76.75 -35.94
N ALA A 121 -40.65 76.43 -35.88
CA ALA A 121 -40.17 75.29 -35.08
C ALA A 121 -40.38 75.56 -33.57
N ILE A 122 -41.56 75.14 -33.07
CA ILE A 122 -41.95 75.22 -31.66
C ILE A 122 -41.04 74.34 -30.81
N SER A 123 -40.42 74.90 -29.77
CA SER A 123 -39.71 74.14 -28.74
C SER A 123 -40.68 73.27 -27.93
N PRO A 124 -40.53 71.94 -27.87
CA PRO A 124 -41.34 71.10 -27.00
C PRO A 124 -40.63 70.83 -25.66
N THR A 125 -41.45 70.52 -24.64
CA THR A 125 -41.05 69.92 -23.34
C THR A 125 -40.65 70.86 -22.20
N SER A 126 -41.66 71.40 -21.50
CA SER A 126 -41.57 71.65 -20.06
C SER A 126 -42.84 71.17 -19.36
N ALA A 127 -42.78 70.00 -18.71
CA ALA A 127 -43.91 69.43 -17.97
C ALA A 127 -43.90 69.86 -16.49
N THR A 128 -44.95 70.56 -16.08
CA THR A 128 -45.57 70.62 -14.74
C THR A 128 -44.74 70.26 -13.48
N SER A 129 -44.63 71.20 -12.53
CA SER A 129 -45.42 71.13 -11.27
C SER A 129 -45.29 72.35 -10.35
N SER A 130 -46.44 72.75 -9.77
CA SER A 130 -46.64 73.49 -8.50
C SER A 130 -45.81 74.74 -8.15
N GLY A 131 -46.41 75.92 -8.38
CA GLY A 131 -46.92 76.73 -7.26
C GLY A 131 -45.96 77.52 -6.36
N ARG A 132 -45.74 78.79 -6.72
CA ARG A 132 -45.81 79.95 -5.79
C ARG A 132 -45.89 81.28 -6.55
N THR A 133 -46.80 82.16 -6.15
CA THR A 133 -46.82 83.57 -6.57
C THR A 133 -45.64 84.32 -5.96
N PRO A 134 -45.10 85.35 -6.65
CA PRO A 134 -45.32 86.71 -6.16
C PRO A 134 -45.68 87.75 -7.25
N LEU A 135 -46.04 88.93 -6.78
CA LEU A 135 -46.71 90.02 -7.50
C LEU A 135 -45.80 90.95 -8.32
N THR A 136 -46.43 91.63 -9.30
CA THR A 136 -46.14 92.99 -9.80
C THR A 136 -44.77 93.33 -10.40
N ARG A 137 -44.73 93.57 -11.72
CA ARG A 137 -44.46 94.90 -12.31
C ARG A 137 -44.78 94.98 -13.82
N VAL A 138 -45.41 96.08 -14.20
CA VAL A 138 -45.67 96.63 -15.55
C VAL A 138 -44.88 97.97 -15.63
N PRO A 139 -44.56 98.63 -16.77
CA PRO A 139 -44.68 98.32 -18.22
C PRO A 139 -43.25 98.18 -18.89
N VAL A 140 -42.99 98.20 -20.21
CA VAL A 140 -43.05 99.33 -21.20
C VAL A 140 -42.92 98.81 -22.65
N LYS A 141 -43.73 99.37 -23.57
CA LYS A 141 -43.50 99.35 -25.04
C LYS A 141 -42.72 100.60 -25.47
N PRO A 142 -41.80 100.49 -26.44
CA PRO A 142 -41.66 101.49 -27.51
C PRO A 142 -41.81 100.81 -28.89
N THR A 143 -42.88 101.09 -29.65
CA THR A 143 -43.03 102.14 -30.69
C THR A 143 -42.44 101.78 -32.08
N LYS A 144 -43.27 101.96 -33.11
CA LYS A 144 -42.92 101.75 -34.53
C LYS A 144 -41.90 102.78 -35.01
N GLY A 145 -40.86 102.32 -35.74
CA GLY A 145 -39.95 103.13 -36.56
C GLY A 145 -40.08 102.78 -38.06
N ARG A 146 -39.67 103.68 -38.95
CA ARG A 146 -39.92 103.62 -40.41
C ARG A 146 -39.10 102.55 -41.16
N PRO A 147 -39.58 102.06 -42.33
CA PRO A 147 -38.83 101.18 -43.21
C PRO A 147 -37.76 101.96 -43.99
N GLY A 148 -36.58 101.36 -44.20
CA GLY A 148 -35.54 102.02 -44.98
C GLY A 148 -34.11 101.57 -44.70
N GLN A 149 -33.84 100.27 -44.63
CA GLN A 149 -32.50 99.71 -44.82
C GLN A 149 -32.62 98.23 -45.19
N THR A 150 -32.32 97.89 -46.45
CA THR A 150 -32.13 96.52 -46.90
C THR A 150 -30.79 96.03 -46.36
N ALA A 151 -30.79 95.60 -45.09
CA ALA A 151 -29.72 94.78 -44.55
C ALA A 151 -29.63 93.51 -45.41
N LYS A 152 -28.61 93.42 -46.28
CA LYS A 152 -28.33 92.23 -47.08
C LYS A 152 -28.31 91.04 -46.13
N GLU A 153 -29.18 90.07 -46.37
CA GLU A 153 -29.19 88.82 -45.60
C GLU A 153 -27.77 88.26 -45.59
N HIS A 154 -27.23 88.08 -44.39
CA HIS A 154 -25.85 87.65 -44.24
C HIS A 154 -25.78 86.18 -44.66
N LYS A 155 -25.06 85.93 -45.76
CA LYS A 155 -24.77 84.59 -46.28
C LYS A 155 -24.43 83.64 -45.14
N LYS A 156 -25.29 82.63 -44.93
CA LYS A 156 -25.05 81.56 -43.95
C LYS A 156 -23.80 80.79 -44.41
N THR A 157 -22.82 80.63 -43.53
CA THR A 157 -21.63 79.80 -43.78
C THR A 157 -21.80 78.43 -43.10
N VAL A 158 -21.09 77.41 -43.58
CA VAL A 158 -21.15 76.06 -42.98
C VAL A 158 -20.67 76.09 -41.52
N GLY A 159 -19.58 76.82 -41.24
CA GLY A 159 -19.02 76.97 -39.90
C GLY A 159 -20.00 77.57 -38.89
N LEU A 160 -20.74 78.61 -39.29
CA LEU A 160 -21.77 79.24 -38.45
C LEU A 160 -22.97 78.31 -38.20
N GLN A 161 -23.44 77.59 -39.23
CA GLN A 161 -24.53 76.61 -39.09
C GLN A 161 -24.13 75.46 -38.14
N PHE A 162 -22.91 74.91 -38.33
CA PHE A 162 -22.37 73.85 -37.50
C PHE A 162 -22.22 74.29 -36.03
N ARG A 163 -21.70 75.50 -35.78
CA ARG A 163 -21.59 76.05 -34.42
C ARG A 163 -22.96 76.14 -33.73
N ASN A 164 -23.96 76.69 -34.42
CA ASN A 164 -25.30 76.85 -33.85
C ASN A 164 -25.95 75.49 -33.52
N SER A 165 -25.79 74.50 -34.40
CA SER A 165 -26.26 73.12 -34.17
C SER A 165 -25.55 72.46 -32.98
N LEU A 166 -24.22 72.62 -32.88
CA LEU A 166 -23.41 72.08 -31.79
C LEU A 166 -23.79 72.70 -30.43
N HIS A 167 -24.06 74.01 -30.38
CA HIS A 167 -24.50 74.69 -29.15
C HIS A 167 -25.85 74.13 -28.66
N LEU A 168 -26.83 73.97 -29.56
CA LEU A 168 -28.14 73.39 -29.25
C LEU A 168 -28.04 71.94 -28.75
N LEU A 169 -27.15 71.15 -29.34
CA LEU A 169 -26.85 69.79 -28.88
C LEU A 169 -26.26 69.80 -27.46
N MET A 170 -25.30 70.68 -27.18
CA MET A 170 -24.67 70.78 -25.86
C MET A 170 -25.64 71.27 -24.78
N GLU A 171 -26.54 72.20 -25.09
CA GLU A 171 -27.62 72.63 -24.20
C GLU A 171 -28.55 71.45 -23.84
N THR A 172 -28.97 70.69 -24.86
CA THR A 172 -29.80 69.49 -24.68
C THR A 172 -29.10 68.44 -23.81
N LEU A 173 -27.80 68.19 -24.03
CA LEU A 173 -27.03 67.23 -23.25
C LEU A 173 -26.80 67.69 -21.80
N ASN A 174 -26.51 68.97 -21.57
CA ASN A 174 -26.28 69.54 -20.24
C ASN A 174 -27.53 69.55 -19.36
N ALA A 175 -28.74 69.47 -19.94
CA ALA A 175 -29.99 69.26 -19.21
C ALA A 175 -30.17 67.81 -18.68
N THR A 176 -29.29 66.87 -19.07
CA THR A 176 -29.38 65.44 -18.71
C THR A 176 -28.26 64.98 -17.79
N THR A 177 -28.36 63.75 -17.27
CA THR A 177 -27.24 63.09 -16.57
C THR A 177 -26.47 62.20 -17.55
N PRO A 178 -25.23 62.54 -17.94
CA PRO A 178 -24.54 61.83 -19.02
C PRO A 178 -23.98 60.48 -18.56
N HIS A 179 -24.25 59.44 -19.35
CA HIS A 179 -23.64 58.12 -19.23
C HIS A 179 -22.67 57.89 -20.41
N TYR A 180 -21.43 57.50 -20.13
CA TYR A 180 -20.38 57.39 -21.15
C TYR A 180 -20.09 55.94 -21.54
N VAL A 181 -20.27 55.62 -22.82
CA VAL A 181 -19.71 54.42 -23.46
C VAL A 181 -18.56 54.86 -24.37
N ARG A 182 -17.39 54.21 -24.25
CA ARG A 182 -16.21 54.49 -25.08
C ARG A 182 -15.87 53.26 -25.91
N CYS A 183 -16.27 53.26 -27.17
CA CYS A 183 -15.95 52.19 -28.12
C CYS A 183 -14.47 52.26 -28.53
N ILE A 184 -13.76 51.13 -28.46
CA ILE A 184 -12.36 51.01 -28.88
C ILE A 184 -12.29 49.96 -30.00
N LYS A 185 -11.79 50.35 -31.17
CA LYS A 185 -11.53 49.45 -32.30
C LYS A 185 -10.30 48.58 -31.97
N PRO A 186 -10.43 47.24 -31.83
CA PRO A 186 -9.33 46.41 -31.34
C PRO A 186 -8.24 46.17 -32.39
N ASN A 187 -8.59 46.16 -33.69
CA ASN A 187 -7.66 46.06 -34.81
C ASN A 187 -8.29 46.68 -36.07
N ASP A 188 -7.48 47.01 -37.08
CA ASP A 188 -7.99 47.69 -38.27
C ASP A 188 -8.73 46.80 -39.27
N PHE A 189 -8.39 45.51 -39.30
CA PHE A 189 -8.88 44.50 -40.25
C PHE A 189 -10.22 43.85 -39.86
N LYS A 190 -10.82 44.28 -38.74
CA LYS A 190 -12.06 43.73 -38.15
C LYS A 190 -11.96 42.25 -37.74
N PHE A 191 -10.75 41.73 -37.48
CA PHE A 191 -10.59 40.35 -37.01
C PHE A 191 -11.18 40.16 -35.60
N PRO A 192 -11.86 39.02 -35.33
CA PRO A 192 -12.37 38.72 -33.99
C PRO A 192 -11.20 38.52 -33.01
N PHE A 193 -11.37 38.98 -31.77
CA PHE A 193 -10.43 38.84 -30.64
C PHE A 193 -8.95 39.23 -30.88
N THR A 194 -8.64 39.88 -32.00
CA THR A 194 -7.28 40.32 -32.35
C THR A 194 -7.07 41.74 -31.84
N PHE A 195 -6.03 41.96 -31.04
CA PHE A 195 -5.76 43.25 -30.40
C PHE A 195 -4.43 43.84 -30.89
N ASP A 196 -4.50 44.96 -31.60
CA ASP A 196 -3.32 45.77 -31.94
C ASP A 196 -3.08 46.81 -30.84
N GLU A 197 -2.03 46.59 -30.05
CA GLU A 197 -1.59 47.46 -28.96
C GLU A 197 -1.36 48.91 -29.42
N LYS A 198 -0.82 49.12 -30.63
CA LYS A 198 -0.52 50.46 -31.16
C LYS A 198 -1.81 51.20 -31.49
N ARG A 199 -2.76 50.51 -32.13
CA ARG A 199 -4.07 51.08 -32.47
C ARG A 199 -4.95 51.29 -31.24
N ALA A 200 -4.89 50.41 -30.26
CA ALA A 200 -5.61 50.56 -29.00
C ALA A 200 -5.06 51.71 -28.15
N VAL A 201 -3.73 51.83 -27.98
CA VAL A 201 -3.15 52.93 -27.18
C VAL A 201 -3.36 54.30 -27.83
N GLN A 202 -3.36 54.38 -29.17
CA GLN A 202 -3.71 55.60 -29.89
C GLN A 202 -5.14 56.06 -29.55
N GLN A 203 -6.12 55.14 -29.58
CA GLN A 203 -7.51 55.45 -29.24
C GLN A 203 -7.70 55.76 -27.75
N LEU A 204 -7.02 55.06 -26.84
CA LEU A 204 -7.11 55.33 -25.40
C LEU A 204 -6.57 56.71 -25.01
N ARG A 205 -5.58 57.24 -25.77
CA ARG A 205 -5.17 58.65 -25.70
C ARG A 205 -6.27 59.56 -26.26
N ALA A 206 -6.68 59.33 -27.51
CA ALA A 206 -7.61 60.20 -28.21
C ALA A 206 -9.00 60.31 -27.55
N CYS A 207 -9.49 59.24 -26.93
CA CYS A 207 -10.76 59.20 -26.21
C CYS A 207 -10.66 59.73 -24.77
N GLY A 208 -9.51 60.23 -24.31
CA GLY A 208 -9.33 60.78 -22.96
C GLY A 208 -9.31 59.75 -21.83
N VAL A 209 -9.27 58.45 -22.14
CA VAL A 209 -9.36 57.38 -21.14
C VAL A 209 -8.13 57.38 -20.23
N LEU A 210 -6.93 57.52 -20.81
CA LEU A 210 -5.70 57.60 -20.02
C LEU A 210 -5.65 58.83 -19.11
N GLU A 211 -6.20 59.97 -19.55
CA GLU A 211 -6.26 61.20 -18.76
C GLU A 211 -7.26 61.08 -17.60
N THR A 212 -8.41 60.45 -17.86
CA THR A 212 -9.40 60.08 -16.82
C THR A 212 -8.78 59.15 -15.77
N ILE A 213 -7.94 58.19 -16.20
CA ILE A 213 -7.16 57.31 -15.32
C ILE A 213 -6.09 58.10 -14.56
N ARG A 214 -5.38 59.05 -15.19
CA ARG A 214 -4.37 59.91 -14.54
C ARG A 214 -4.98 60.71 -13.39
N ILE A 215 -6.12 61.35 -13.62
CA ILE A 215 -6.90 62.08 -12.60
C ILE A 215 -7.36 61.13 -11.49
N SER A 216 -7.85 59.94 -11.85
CA SER A 216 -8.29 58.92 -10.88
C SER A 216 -7.14 58.38 -10.02
N ALA A 217 -5.93 58.26 -10.58
CA ALA A 217 -4.72 57.81 -9.90
C ALA A 217 -4.12 58.88 -8.98
N ALA A 218 -4.25 60.16 -9.34
CA ALA A 218 -3.90 61.31 -8.50
C ALA A 218 -4.84 61.46 -7.27
N GLY A 219 -6.01 60.83 -7.30
CA GLY A 219 -6.89 60.67 -6.14
C GLY A 219 -6.57 59.41 -5.32
N PHE A 220 -7.61 58.61 -5.04
CA PHE A 220 -7.52 57.31 -4.36
C PHE A 220 -8.18 56.23 -5.25
N PRO A 221 -7.43 55.62 -6.18
CA PRO A 221 -7.97 54.69 -7.16
C PRO A 221 -8.37 53.35 -6.54
N SER A 222 -7.63 52.84 -5.56
CA SER A 222 -7.89 51.55 -4.93
C SER A 222 -8.79 51.72 -3.71
N ARG A 223 -9.96 51.07 -3.72
CA ARG A 223 -11.02 51.23 -2.71
C ARG A 223 -11.48 49.87 -2.21
N TRP A 224 -11.29 49.59 -0.92
CA TRP A 224 -11.57 48.29 -0.31
C TRP A 224 -12.54 48.47 0.85
N THR A 225 -13.52 47.58 1.04
CA THR A 225 -14.31 47.54 2.26
C THR A 225 -13.46 47.08 3.46
N TYR A 226 -13.87 47.45 4.67
CA TYR A 226 -13.26 46.94 5.89
C TYR A 226 -13.31 45.40 5.97
N GLN A 227 -14.37 44.78 5.41
CA GLN A 227 -14.52 43.32 5.31
C GLN A 227 -13.41 42.69 4.46
N GLU A 228 -13.23 43.15 3.22
CA GLU A 228 -12.26 42.60 2.26
C GLU A 228 -10.83 42.78 2.76
N PHE A 229 -10.52 43.99 3.26
CA PHE A 229 -9.20 44.29 3.82
C PHE A 229 -8.89 43.38 5.02
N PHE A 230 -9.83 43.25 5.97
CA PHE A 230 -9.65 42.38 7.13
C PHE A 230 -9.39 40.93 6.72
N SER A 231 -10.22 40.36 5.85
CA SER A 231 -10.10 38.96 5.43
C SER A 231 -8.79 38.69 4.69
N ARG A 232 -8.37 39.59 3.79
CA ARG A 232 -7.14 39.43 3.00
C ARG A 232 -5.86 39.58 3.84
N TYR A 233 -5.85 40.56 4.75
CA TYR A 233 -4.65 40.95 5.52
C TYR A 233 -4.65 40.43 6.97
N ARG A 234 -5.60 39.56 7.35
CA ARG A 234 -5.66 38.93 8.69
C ARG A 234 -4.35 38.27 9.13
N VAL A 235 -3.58 37.75 8.18
CA VAL A 235 -2.25 37.15 8.40
C VAL A 235 -1.18 38.17 8.80
N LEU A 236 -1.30 39.44 8.39
CA LEU A 236 -0.38 40.52 8.79
C LEU A 236 -0.57 40.96 10.24
N MET A 237 -1.78 40.80 10.79
CA MET A 237 -2.15 41.14 12.16
C MET A 237 -1.45 40.23 13.19
N LYS A 238 -1.37 40.68 14.44
CA LYS A 238 -1.11 39.81 15.61
C LYS A 238 -2.45 39.57 16.32
N GLN A 239 -2.62 38.43 16.99
CA GLN A 239 -3.90 38.08 17.61
C GLN A 239 -4.42 39.16 18.58
N LYS A 240 -3.52 39.75 19.36
CA LYS A 240 -3.83 40.83 20.33
C LYS A 240 -4.28 42.16 19.71
N ASP A 241 -4.02 42.37 18.41
CA ASP A 241 -4.40 43.60 17.70
C ASP A 241 -5.78 43.47 17.03
N VAL A 242 -6.45 42.31 17.17
CA VAL A 242 -7.78 42.03 16.61
C VAL A 242 -8.86 42.31 17.65
N LEU A 243 -9.67 43.33 17.40
CA LEU A 243 -10.79 43.75 18.25
C LEU A 243 -12.12 43.20 17.71
N GLY A 244 -13.17 43.29 18.52
CA GLY A 244 -14.54 42.94 18.10
C GLY A 244 -15.05 43.80 16.95
N ASP A 245 -14.75 45.10 16.96
CA ASP A 245 -14.96 45.95 15.78
C ASP A 245 -13.84 45.73 14.75
N ARG A 246 -14.26 45.29 13.56
CA ARG A 246 -13.40 45.05 12.41
C ARG A 246 -12.96 46.35 11.76
N LYS A 247 -13.74 47.43 11.82
CA LYS A 247 -13.34 48.75 11.32
C LYS A 247 -12.17 49.30 12.14
N GLN A 248 -12.31 49.39 13.46
CA GLN A 248 -11.22 49.82 14.36
C GLN A 248 -9.99 48.91 14.24
N THR A 249 -10.19 47.59 14.10
CA THR A 249 -9.06 46.67 13.86
C THR A 249 -8.30 47.02 12.58
N CYS A 250 -9.00 47.29 11.47
CA CYS A 250 -8.35 47.67 10.22
C CYS A 250 -7.58 48.99 10.34
N GLN A 251 -8.13 49.97 11.07
CA GLN A 251 -7.43 51.24 11.35
C GLN A 251 -6.15 51.00 12.13
N ASN A 252 -6.25 50.38 13.32
CA ASN A 252 -5.13 50.11 14.22
C ASN A 252 -4.01 49.26 13.59
N VAL A 253 -4.35 48.42 12.61
CA VAL A 253 -3.41 47.60 11.85
C VAL A 253 -2.79 48.38 10.70
N LEU A 254 -3.57 49.14 9.95
CA LEU A 254 -3.08 49.85 8.77
C LEU A 254 -2.09 50.95 9.15
N GLU A 255 -2.35 51.70 10.23
CA GLU A 255 -1.42 52.70 10.78
C GLU A 255 -0.07 52.12 11.24
N LYS A 256 -0.01 50.81 11.51
CA LYS A 256 1.22 50.08 11.85
C LYS A 256 1.93 49.48 10.61
N LEU A 257 1.24 49.35 9.49
CA LEU A 257 1.76 48.78 8.24
C LEU A 257 2.22 49.86 7.25
N ILE A 258 1.52 50.98 7.20
CA ILE A 258 1.83 52.16 6.38
C ILE A 258 1.94 53.35 7.33
N LEU A 259 3.16 53.90 7.47
CA LEU A 259 3.45 55.00 8.40
C LEU A 259 2.96 56.36 7.89
N ASP A 260 2.88 56.54 6.57
CA ASP A 260 2.46 57.78 5.92
C ASP A 260 0.93 57.83 5.77
N LYS A 261 0.28 58.76 6.49
CA LYS A 261 -1.17 58.94 6.49
C LYS A 261 -1.74 59.63 5.24
N ASP A 262 -0.94 60.18 4.32
CA ASP A 262 -1.45 60.62 3.00
C ASP A 262 -1.73 59.43 2.07
N LYS A 263 -1.08 58.29 2.32
CA LYS A 263 -1.15 57.12 1.43
C LYS A 263 -2.46 56.33 1.53
N TYR A 264 -3.26 56.59 2.56
CA TYR A 264 -4.58 56.00 2.73
C TYR A 264 -5.54 56.95 3.46
N GLN A 265 -6.85 56.79 3.25
CA GLN A 265 -7.89 57.53 3.95
C GLN A 265 -9.02 56.59 4.38
N PHE A 266 -9.57 56.82 5.57
CA PHE A 266 -10.67 56.03 6.13
C PHE A 266 -12.02 56.67 5.81
N GLY A 267 -12.80 56.04 4.96
CA GLY A 267 -14.19 56.40 4.72
C GLY A 267 -15.15 55.79 5.75
N LYS A 268 -16.43 56.10 5.61
CA LYS A 268 -17.50 55.52 6.42
C LYS A 268 -17.57 54.00 6.24
N THR A 269 -17.54 53.50 4.99
CA THR A 269 -17.70 52.08 4.64
C THR A 269 -16.45 51.44 4.02
N LYS A 270 -15.55 52.25 3.43
CA LYS A 270 -14.38 51.78 2.68
C LYS A 270 -13.09 52.46 3.13
N ILE A 271 -11.97 51.78 2.92
CA ILE A 271 -10.61 52.30 2.99
C ILE A 271 -10.17 52.67 1.58
N PHE A 272 -9.61 53.86 1.43
CA PHE A 272 -9.17 54.45 0.19
C PHE A 272 -7.64 54.48 0.17
N PHE A 273 -7.01 54.03 -0.91
CA PHE A 273 -5.57 53.90 -1.03
C PHE A 273 -5.05 54.65 -2.26
N ARG A 274 -3.90 55.31 -2.11
CA ARG A 274 -3.11 55.83 -3.24
C ARG A 274 -2.61 54.66 -4.11
N ALA A 275 -2.24 54.96 -5.35
CA ALA A 275 -1.64 53.98 -6.25
C ALA A 275 -0.43 53.26 -5.60
N GLY A 276 -0.27 51.97 -5.90
CA GLY A 276 0.83 51.13 -5.40
C GLY A 276 0.73 50.62 -3.95
N GLN A 277 -0.11 51.22 -3.09
CA GLN A 277 -0.15 50.84 -1.66
C GLN A 277 -0.71 49.43 -1.41
N VAL A 278 -1.68 48.99 -2.21
CA VAL A 278 -2.20 47.60 -2.15
C VAL A 278 -1.12 46.59 -2.54
N ALA A 279 -0.28 46.91 -3.54
CA ALA A 279 0.85 46.07 -3.94
C ALA A 279 1.94 46.00 -2.85
N TYR A 280 2.17 47.11 -2.14
CA TYR A 280 3.05 47.13 -0.96
C TYR A 280 2.52 46.23 0.17
N LEU A 281 1.21 46.26 0.45
CA LEU A 281 0.60 45.36 1.44
C LEU A 281 0.68 43.88 1.05
N GLU A 282 0.50 43.54 -0.22
CA GLU A 282 0.73 42.17 -0.71
C GLU A 282 2.20 41.74 -0.64
N LYS A 283 3.15 42.66 -0.88
CA LYS A 283 4.59 42.40 -0.65
C LYS A 283 4.85 42.07 0.83
N LEU A 284 4.37 42.89 1.76
CA LEU A 284 4.49 42.61 3.20
C LEU A 284 3.86 41.27 3.59
N ARG A 285 2.72 40.91 2.98
CA ARG A 285 2.04 39.63 3.18
C ARG A 285 2.89 38.45 2.71
N ALA A 286 3.49 38.55 1.52
CA ALA A 286 4.41 37.55 0.99
C ALA A 286 5.69 37.41 1.86
N ASP A 287 6.27 38.52 2.29
CA ASP A 287 7.48 38.53 3.13
C ASP A 287 7.21 37.90 4.52
N LYS A 288 6.05 38.19 5.13
CA LYS A 288 5.65 37.57 6.42
C LYS A 288 5.44 36.05 6.29
N LEU A 289 4.83 35.59 5.19
CA LEU A 289 4.68 34.16 4.89
C LEU A 289 6.05 33.47 4.67
N ARG A 290 6.96 34.11 3.94
CA ARG A 290 8.34 33.61 3.73
C ARG A 290 9.08 33.47 5.07
N ALA A 291 9.00 34.47 5.94
CA ALA A 291 9.61 34.44 7.27
C ALA A 291 9.01 33.34 8.17
N ALA A 292 7.71 33.08 8.09
CA ALA A 292 7.06 31.98 8.80
C ALA A 292 7.57 30.61 8.33
N CYS A 293 7.70 30.41 7.01
CA CYS A 293 8.24 29.19 6.43
C CYS A 293 9.66 28.89 6.94
N ILE A 294 10.56 29.90 6.95
CA ILE A 294 11.95 29.75 7.45
C ILE A 294 11.97 29.33 8.93
N ARG A 295 11.05 29.83 9.77
CA ARG A 295 10.93 29.43 11.19
C ARG A 295 10.53 27.96 11.35
N ILE A 296 9.63 27.46 10.50
CA ILE A 296 9.24 26.04 10.49
C ILE A 296 10.42 25.19 10.00
N GLN A 297 11.00 25.55 8.85
CA GLN A 297 12.14 24.84 8.25
C GLN A 297 13.34 24.70 9.18
N LYS A 298 13.78 25.77 9.88
CA LYS A 298 14.90 25.67 10.82
C LYS A 298 14.62 24.70 11.98
N THR A 299 13.37 24.65 12.44
CA THR A 299 12.94 23.78 13.55
C THR A 299 12.94 22.32 13.13
N ILE A 300 12.40 22.01 11.94
CA ILE A 300 12.41 20.66 11.36
C ILE A 300 13.86 20.21 11.07
N ARG A 301 14.70 21.07 10.48
CA ARG A 301 16.12 20.76 10.23
C ARG A 301 16.87 20.43 11.54
N GLY A 302 16.66 21.22 12.59
CA GLY A 302 17.25 20.97 13.91
C GLY A 302 16.77 19.66 14.54
N TRP A 303 15.46 19.38 14.49
CA TRP A 303 14.88 18.12 14.97
C TRP A 303 15.44 16.90 14.22
N LEU A 304 15.51 16.96 12.90
CA LEU A 304 15.99 15.87 12.04
C LEU A 304 17.47 15.57 12.30
N LEU A 305 18.31 16.60 12.40
CA LEU A 305 19.73 16.46 12.75
C LEU A 305 19.90 15.89 14.18
N ARG A 306 19.12 16.35 15.17
CA ARG A 306 19.14 15.80 16.53
C ARG A 306 18.74 14.32 16.56
N LYS A 307 17.69 13.94 15.81
CA LYS A 307 17.25 12.54 15.68
C LYS A 307 18.33 11.66 15.05
N ARG A 308 18.99 12.14 13.98
CA ARG A 308 20.11 11.43 13.32
C ARG A 308 21.31 11.28 14.25
N TYR A 309 21.71 12.35 14.95
CA TYR A 309 22.82 12.33 15.92
C TYR A 309 22.58 11.30 17.03
N LEU A 310 21.40 11.31 17.67
CA LEU A 310 21.07 10.35 18.73
C LEU A 310 21.08 8.90 18.25
N CYS A 311 20.71 8.64 16.99
CA CYS A 311 20.81 7.32 16.39
C CYS A 311 22.28 6.87 16.24
N MET A 312 23.13 7.73 15.66
CA MET A 312 24.57 7.45 15.51
C MET A 312 25.26 7.25 16.87
N GLN A 313 24.91 8.06 17.88
CA GLN A 313 25.44 7.95 19.23
C GLN A 313 25.06 6.61 19.89
N ARG A 314 23.80 6.17 19.75
CA ARG A 314 23.33 4.85 20.25
C ARG A 314 24.07 3.70 19.58
N ALA A 315 24.29 3.77 18.26
CA ALA A 315 25.07 2.77 17.54
C ALA A 315 26.52 2.70 18.04
N ALA A 316 27.19 3.84 18.16
CA ALA A 316 28.57 3.91 18.68
C ALA A 316 28.69 3.33 20.11
N ILE A 317 27.81 3.73 21.04
CA ILE A 317 27.78 3.21 22.41
C ILE A 317 27.54 1.69 22.41
N THR A 318 26.66 1.20 21.53
CA THR A 318 26.36 -0.23 21.40
C THR A 318 27.59 -1.02 20.96
N VAL A 319 28.28 -0.57 19.90
CA VAL A 319 29.54 -1.18 19.42
C VAL A 319 30.61 -1.17 20.51
N GLN A 320 30.82 -0.02 21.18
CA GLN A 320 31.78 0.09 22.28
C GLN A 320 31.49 -0.88 23.43
N ARG A 321 30.21 -1.09 23.79
CA ARG A 321 29.77 -2.07 24.79
C ARG A 321 30.13 -3.50 24.36
N TYR A 322 29.88 -3.88 23.11
CA TYR A 322 30.22 -5.21 22.59
C TYR A 322 31.75 -5.43 22.53
N VAL A 323 32.52 -4.43 22.12
CA VAL A 323 34.00 -4.49 22.07
C VAL A 323 34.59 -4.67 23.47
N ARG A 324 34.16 -3.87 24.46
CA ARG A 324 34.59 -4.05 25.87
C ARG A 324 34.28 -5.46 26.39
N GLY A 325 33.09 -5.99 26.09
CA GLY A 325 32.73 -7.36 26.44
C GLY A 325 33.56 -8.42 25.71
N TYR A 326 33.93 -8.18 24.44
CA TYR A 326 34.78 -9.09 23.66
C TYR A 326 36.22 -9.12 24.19
N GLN A 327 36.80 -7.96 24.53
CA GLN A 327 38.12 -7.85 25.15
C GLN A 327 38.19 -8.66 26.46
N ALA A 328 37.19 -8.50 27.34
CA ALA A 328 37.09 -9.27 28.58
C ALA A 328 37.02 -10.79 28.34
N ARG A 329 36.21 -11.25 27.36
CA ARG A 329 36.13 -12.67 26.99
C ARG A 329 37.45 -13.21 26.42
N CYS A 330 38.16 -12.44 25.60
CA CYS A 330 39.46 -12.83 25.06
C CYS A 330 40.52 -12.95 26.15
N TYR A 331 40.58 -11.99 27.07
CA TYR A 331 41.47 -12.03 28.22
C TYR A 331 41.18 -13.25 29.13
N ALA A 332 39.90 -13.50 29.45
CA ALA A 332 39.50 -14.69 30.21
C ALA A 332 39.88 -16.01 29.49
N LYS A 333 39.72 -16.08 28.16
CA LYS A 333 40.13 -17.25 27.34
C LYS A 333 41.64 -17.45 27.37
N PHE A 334 42.42 -16.36 27.32
CA PHE A 334 43.88 -16.41 27.47
C PHE A 334 44.29 -16.95 28.85
N LEU A 335 43.75 -16.39 29.94
CA LEU A 335 44.02 -16.86 31.30
C LEU A 335 43.61 -18.33 31.53
N ARG A 336 42.50 -18.78 30.95
CA ARG A 336 42.08 -20.20 31.01
C ARG A 336 43.07 -21.10 30.26
N ARG A 337 43.57 -20.68 29.09
CA ARG A 337 44.58 -21.43 28.32
C ARG A 337 45.92 -21.51 29.06
N THR A 338 46.42 -20.41 29.62
CA THR A 338 47.68 -20.41 30.39
C THR A 338 47.57 -21.22 31.69
N LYS A 339 46.43 -21.15 32.40
CA LYS A 339 46.16 -22.00 33.57
C LYS A 339 46.07 -23.49 33.20
N ALA A 340 45.43 -23.84 32.08
CA ALA A 340 45.38 -25.22 31.60
C ALA A 340 46.79 -25.75 31.25
N ALA A 341 47.57 -24.98 30.49
CA ALA A 341 48.94 -25.35 30.11
C ALA A 341 49.84 -25.57 31.33
N THR A 342 49.85 -24.63 32.28
CA THR A 342 50.65 -24.75 33.52
C THR A 342 50.19 -25.92 34.40
N THR A 343 48.89 -26.22 34.44
CA THR A 343 48.35 -27.38 35.17
C THR A 343 48.81 -28.70 34.56
N ILE A 344 48.74 -28.85 33.22
CA ILE A 344 49.23 -30.03 32.50
C ILE A 344 50.74 -30.20 32.70
N GLN A 345 51.51 -29.12 32.52
CA GLN A 345 52.96 -29.12 32.74
C GLN A 345 53.34 -29.52 34.17
N LYS A 346 52.62 -29.01 35.19
CA LYS A 346 52.82 -29.37 36.62
C LYS A 346 52.60 -30.86 36.84
N TYR A 347 51.47 -31.42 36.39
CA TYR A 347 51.17 -32.83 36.58
C TYR A 347 52.12 -33.75 35.82
N TRP A 348 52.50 -33.39 34.59
CA TRP A 348 53.48 -34.16 33.81
C TRP A 348 54.86 -34.18 34.48
N ARG A 349 55.40 -33.02 34.89
CA ARG A 349 56.68 -32.92 35.61
C ARG A 349 56.66 -33.78 36.89
N MET A 350 55.60 -33.69 37.68
CA MET A 350 55.39 -34.52 38.88
C MET A 350 55.36 -36.02 38.54
N TYR A 351 54.57 -36.43 37.54
CA TYR A 351 54.42 -37.83 37.13
C TYR A 351 55.74 -38.45 36.69
N VAL A 352 56.50 -37.77 35.82
CA VAL A 352 57.79 -38.25 35.31
C VAL A 352 58.78 -38.49 36.45
N VAL A 353 58.91 -37.54 37.38
CA VAL A 353 59.80 -37.67 38.54
C VAL A 353 59.34 -38.81 39.47
N ARG A 354 58.03 -38.85 39.81
CA ARG A 354 57.47 -39.89 40.69
C ARG A 354 57.59 -41.29 40.10
N ARG A 355 57.43 -41.45 38.77
CA ARG A 355 57.62 -42.72 38.06
C ARG A 355 59.08 -43.17 38.11
N LYS A 356 60.03 -42.30 37.77
CA LYS A 356 61.48 -42.60 37.86
C LYS A 356 61.88 -43.03 39.28
N TYR A 357 61.41 -42.33 40.31
CA TYR A 357 61.68 -42.69 41.71
C TYR A 357 61.06 -44.03 42.11
N LYS A 358 59.78 -44.29 41.76
CA LYS A 358 59.10 -45.56 42.05
C LYS A 358 59.83 -46.76 41.43
N ILE A 359 60.28 -46.65 40.17
CA ILE A 359 61.02 -47.73 39.49
C ILE A 359 62.34 -48.01 40.21
N ARG A 360 63.15 -46.97 40.50
CA ARG A 360 64.40 -47.11 41.27
C ARG A 360 64.18 -47.76 42.63
N ARG A 361 63.17 -47.31 43.38
CA ARG A 361 62.82 -47.86 44.70
C ARG A 361 62.38 -49.33 44.60
N ALA A 362 61.56 -49.70 43.62
CA ALA A 362 61.12 -51.07 43.42
C ALA A 362 62.30 -52.00 43.10
N ALA A 363 63.18 -51.62 42.17
CA ALA A 363 64.39 -52.37 41.85
C ALA A 363 65.32 -52.54 43.08
N THR A 364 65.47 -51.49 43.89
CA THR A 364 66.28 -51.53 45.12
C THR A 364 65.67 -52.47 46.17
N ILE A 365 64.34 -52.46 46.35
CA ILE A 365 63.64 -53.36 47.28
C ILE A 365 63.78 -54.82 46.84
N VAL A 366 63.65 -55.10 45.54
CA VAL A 366 63.85 -56.45 44.99
C VAL A 366 65.30 -56.90 45.20
N LEU A 367 66.29 -56.06 44.91
CA LEU A 367 67.70 -56.38 45.16
C LEU A 367 67.96 -56.67 46.65
N GLN A 368 67.39 -55.87 47.55
CA GLN A 368 67.51 -56.07 48.99
C GLN A 368 66.81 -57.36 49.47
N SER A 369 65.65 -57.74 48.92
CA SER A 369 64.98 -58.98 49.30
C SER A 369 65.74 -60.22 48.81
N TYR A 370 66.25 -60.19 47.57
CA TYR A 370 67.16 -61.22 47.05
C TYR A 370 68.43 -61.36 47.91
N LEU A 371 69.06 -60.24 48.30
CA LEU A 371 70.26 -60.25 49.14
C LEU A 371 69.97 -60.82 50.55
N ARG A 372 68.89 -60.38 51.20
CA ARG A 372 68.45 -60.93 52.50
C ARG A 372 68.18 -62.44 52.40
N GLY A 373 67.47 -62.88 51.37
CA GLY A 373 67.19 -64.29 51.11
C GLY A 373 68.44 -65.12 50.75
N TYR A 374 69.43 -64.52 50.06
CA TYR A 374 70.73 -65.15 49.83
C TYR A 374 71.52 -65.33 51.13
N LEU A 375 71.63 -64.27 51.95
CA LEU A 375 72.33 -64.32 53.24
C LEU A 375 71.71 -65.34 54.20
N ALA A 376 70.38 -65.40 54.29
CA ALA A 376 69.67 -66.40 55.09
C ALA A 376 69.96 -67.84 54.61
N ARG A 377 69.86 -68.09 53.30
CA ARG A 377 70.19 -69.41 52.72
C ARG A 377 71.67 -69.78 52.92
N ASN A 378 72.59 -68.82 52.87
CA ASN A 378 74.01 -69.08 53.10
C ASN A 378 74.30 -69.43 54.58
N ARG A 379 73.68 -68.72 55.53
CA ARG A 379 73.71 -69.07 56.96
C ARG A 379 73.15 -70.48 57.20
N TYR A 380 72.00 -70.80 56.62
CA TYR A 380 71.40 -72.14 56.72
C TYR A 380 72.31 -73.22 56.12
N ARG A 381 72.96 -72.98 54.98
CA ARG A 381 73.94 -73.91 54.39
C ARG A 381 75.13 -74.17 55.31
N LYS A 382 75.62 -73.17 56.05
CA LYS A 382 76.68 -73.36 57.07
C LYS A 382 76.21 -74.29 58.19
N ILE A 383 75.05 -73.99 58.80
CA ILE A 383 74.43 -74.83 59.84
C ILE A 383 74.18 -76.26 59.33
N LEU A 384 73.71 -76.40 58.09
CA LEU A 384 73.46 -77.72 57.48
C LEU A 384 74.75 -78.51 57.29
N ARG A 385 75.86 -77.87 56.88
CA ARG A 385 77.19 -78.54 56.80
C ARG A 385 77.65 -79.02 58.17
N GLU A 386 77.54 -78.18 59.19
CA GLU A 386 77.86 -78.53 60.59
C GLU A 386 76.99 -79.71 61.07
N HIS A 387 75.67 -79.65 60.88
CA HIS A 387 74.75 -80.73 61.25
C HIS A 387 75.01 -82.04 60.49
N LYS A 388 75.35 -81.98 59.19
CA LYS A 388 75.73 -83.19 58.42
C LYS A 388 77.07 -83.76 58.90
N ALA A 389 78.04 -82.93 59.26
CA ALA A 389 79.28 -83.38 59.90
C ALA A 389 79.00 -84.08 61.24
N VAL A 390 78.12 -83.52 62.09
CA VAL A 390 77.68 -84.16 63.34
C VAL A 390 77.01 -85.52 63.09
N ILE A 391 76.15 -85.65 62.07
CA ILE A 391 75.53 -86.93 61.70
C ILE A 391 76.60 -87.97 61.27
N ILE A 392 77.58 -87.57 60.46
CA ILE A 392 78.67 -88.45 60.01
C ILE A 392 79.51 -88.88 61.22
N GLN A 393 79.92 -87.96 62.08
CA GLN A 393 80.65 -88.26 63.32
C GLN A 393 79.85 -89.21 64.23
N LYS A 394 78.54 -89.00 64.40
CA LYS A 394 77.65 -89.90 65.16
C LYS A 394 77.60 -91.30 64.54
N ARG A 395 77.46 -91.41 63.21
CA ARG A 395 77.46 -92.68 62.46
C ARG A 395 78.78 -93.43 62.63
N VAL A 396 79.92 -92.74 62.51
CA VAL A 396 81.27 -93.33 62.66
C VAL A 396 81.54 -93.78 64.10
N ARG A 397 81.25 -92.95 65.11
CA ARG A 397 81.34 -93.35 66.53
C ARG A 397 80.52 -94.61 66.82
N GLY A 398 79.28 -94.67 66.32
CA GLY A 398 78.43 -95.86 66.43
C GLY A 398 78.95 -97.08 65.65
N TRP A 399 79.63 -96.89 64.52
CA TRP A 399 80.27 -97.98 63.78
C TRP A 399 81.50 -98.53 64.52
N LEU A 400 82.34 -97.67 65.10
CA LEU A 400 83.48 -98.07 65.93
C LEU A 400 83.02 -98.92 67.13
N ALA A 401 82.01 -98.47 67.87
CA ALA A 401 81.44 -99.21 69.00
C ALA A 401 80.90 -100.59 68.58
N ARG A 402 80.12 -100.66 67.50
CA ARG A 402 79.62 -101.94 66.95
C ARG A 402 80.75 -102.84 66.43
N THR A 403 81.83 -102.28 65.89
CA THR A 403 82.97 -103.03 65.38
C THR A 403 83.81 -103.61 66.52
N HIS A 404 84.01 -102.83 67.59
CA HIS A 404 84.62 -103.30 68.83
C HIS A 404 83.81 -104.45 69.44
N TYR A 405 82.49 -104.26 69.66
CA TYR A 405 81.61 -105.32 70.15
C TYR A 405 81.58 -106.57 69.26
N LYS A 406 81.55 -106.43 67.93
CA LYS A 406 81.62 -107.58 67.01
C LYS A 406 82.98 -108.28 67.04
N ARG A 407 84.10 -107.56 67.24
CA ARG A 407 85.43 -108.15 67.42
C ARG A 407 85.54 -108.89 68.76
N THR A 408 85.12 -108.28 69.87
CA THR A 408 85.13 -108.93 71.18
C THR A 408 84.19 -110.13 71.21
N MET A 409 82.96 -110.04 70.70
CA MET A 409 82.07 -111.19 70.60
C MET A 409 82.61 -112.30 69.69
N LYS A 410 83.22 -111.99 68.54
CA LYS A 410 83.89 -113.04 67.73
C LYS A 410 85.04 -113.71 68.48
N ALA A 411 85.84 -112.96 69.24
CA ALA A 411 86.92 -113.50 70.06
C ALA A 411 86.39 -114.38 71.21
N ILE A 412 85.35 -113.92 71.91
CA ILE A 412 84.66 -114.66 72.99
C ILE A 412 84.06 -115.95 72.42
N ILE A 413 83.34 -115.90 71.30
CA ILE A 413 82.75 -117.09 70.66
C ILE A 413 83.85 -118.05 70.20
N TYR A 414 84.93 -117.56 69.59
CA TYR A 414 86.05 -118.41 69.20
C TYR A 414 86.70 -119.11 70.39
N LEU A 415 86.91 -118.38 71.50
CA LEU A 415 87.44 -118.92 72.75
C LEU A 415 86.47 -119.97 73.36
N GLN A 416 85.17 -119.68 73.38
CA GLN A 416 84.13 -120.61 73.81
C GLN A 416 84.06 -121.86 72.93
N CYS A 417 84.22 -121.74 71.61
CA CYS A 417 84.30 -122.88 70.69
C CYS A 417 85.55 -123.74 70.96
N CYS A 418 86.70 -123.11 71.19
CA CYS A 418 87.93 -123.81 71.58
C CYS A 418 87.77 -124.53 72.93
N PHE A 419 87.14 -123.88 73.91
CA PHE A 419 86.87 -124.46 75.23
C PHE A 419 85.87 -125.62 75.17
N ARG A 420 84.77 -125.48 74.41
CA ARG A 420 83.82 -126.57 74.15
C ARG A 420 84.47 -127.75 73.43
N ARG A 421 85.35 -127.49 72.45
CA ARG A 421 86.14 -128.54 71.77
C ARG A 421 87.13 -129.22 72.72
N MET A 422 87.70 -128.50 73.68
CA MET A 422 88.56 -129.05 74.73
C MET A 422 87.75 -129.94 75.69
N MET A 423 86.56 -129.50 76.13
CA MET A 423 85.65 -130.29 76.96
C MET A 423 85.22 -131.57 76.24
N ALA A 424 84.74 -131.47 74.98
CA ALA A 424 84.40 -132.64 74.18
C ALA A 424 85.59 -133.60 73.94
N LYS A 425 86.83 -133.09 73.86
CA LYS A 425 88.04 -133.95 73.83
C LYS A 425 88.32 -134.64 75.17
N ARG A 426 88.03 -134.02 76.32
CA ARG A 426 88.09 -134.68 77.64
C ARG A 426 87.00 -135.75 77.77
N GLU A 427 85.80 -135.45 77.28
CA GLU A 427 84.64 -136.34 77.31
C GLU A 427 84.84 -137.55 76.39
N LEU A 428 85.38 -137.34 75.18
CA LEU A 428 85.85 -138.43 74.31
C LEU A 428 86.96 -139.27 74.96
N LYS A 429 87.83 -138.68 75.79
CA LYS A 429 88.80 -139.45 76.58
C LYS A 429 88.12 -140.30 77.67
N LYS A 430 87.13 -139.76 78.40
CA LYS A 430 86.29 -140.54 79.34
C LYS A 430 85.58 -141.69 78.62
N LEU A 431 84.86 -141.39 77.53
CA LEU A 431 84.14 -142.39 76.76
C LEU A 431 85.06 -143.43 76.10
N LYS A 432 86.32 -143.10 75.76
CA LYS A 432 87.33 -144.08 75.33
C LYS A 432 87.89 -144.95 76.46
N ILE A 433 87.75 -144.52 77.72
CA ILE A 433 88.07 -145.33 78.91
C ILE A 433 86.88 -146.23 79.24
N GLU A 434 85.65 -145.71 79.20
CA GLU A 434 84.40 -146.47 79.41
C GLU A 434 84.11 -147.49 78.28
N ALA A 435 84.52 -147.21 77.04
CA ALA A 435 84.38 -148.12 75.90
C ALA A 435 85.40 -149.29 75.90
N ARG A 436 86.14 -149.51 76.99
CA ARG A 436 87.00 -150.69 77.19
C ARG A 436 86.38 -151.78 78.08
N SER A 437 85.19 -151.56 78.66
CA SER A 437 84.44 -152.56 79.42
C SER A 437 83.27 -153.14 78.61
N VAL A 438 83.09 -154.46 78.65
CA VAL A 438 82.25 -155.24 77.74
C VAL A 438 80.89 -155.58 78.37
N GLU A 439 79.84 -154.79 78.09
CA GLU A 439 78.45 -155.23 78.40
C GLU A 439 77.32 -154.45 77.67
N ARG A 440 77.36 -154.38 76.32
CA ARG A 440 76.36 -153.62 75.54
C ARG A 440 75.88 -154.29 74.25
N TYR A 441 74.99 -155.29 74.35
CA TYR A 441 74.48 -156.03 73.17
C TYR A 441 73.01 -156.51 73.20
N LYS A 442 72.05 -155.83 73.87
CA LYS A 442 70.61 -156.23 73.85
C LYS A 442 69.60 -155.07 73.73
N LYS A 443 68.93 -154.95 72.55
CA LYS A 443 67.63 -154.27 72.16
C LYS A 443 67.39 -152.80 72.62
N LEU A 444 66.79 -151.85 71.87
CA LEU A 444 66.31 -151.67 70.46
C LEU A 444 65.10 -152.49 69.95
N HIS A 445 63.93 -151.84 69.72
CA HIS A 445 63.34 -151.44 68.40
C HIS A 445 61.91 -150.79 68.53
N ILE A 446 61.43 -150.08 67.47
CA ILE A 446 60.03 -149.68 67.08
C ILE A 446 59.66 -148.17 67.11
N GLY A 447 59.06 -147.64 66.02
CA GLY A 447 58.27 -146.38 65.97
C GLY A 447 58.11 -145.70 64.58
N MET A 448 56.87 -145.43 64.11
CA MET A 448 56.55 -144.68 62.86
C MET A 448 55.04 -144.33 62.75
N GLU A 449 54.59 -143.06 62.73
CA GLU A 449 53.20 -142.68 62.28
C GLU A 449 52.82 -141.16 62.11
N ASN A 450 53.52 -140.19 62.72
CA ASN A 450 53.01 -138.80 62.87
C ASN A 450 53.24 -137.80 61.71
N LYS A 451 52.49 -137.81 60.59
CA LYS A 451 52.72 -136.83 59.47
C LYS A 451 51.55 -136.01 58.89
N ILE A 452 50.28 -136.33 59.16
CA ILE A 452 49.14 -135.73 58.42
C ILE A 452 48.73 -134.31 58.89
N MET A 453 48.93 -133.95 60.15
CA MET A 453 48.31 -132.77 60.80
C MET A 453 48.80 -131.37 60.33
N GLN A 454 49.71 -131.29 59.35
CA GLN A 454 50.42 -130.05 59.00
C GLN A 454 49.76 -129.19 57.90
N LEU A 455 48.84 -129.74 57.09
CA LEU A 455 48.37 -129.08 55.87
C LEU A 455 47.15 -128.14 56.06
N GLN A 456 46.29 -128.38 57.04
CA GLN A 456 45.02 -127.65 57.20
C GLN A 456 45.18 -126.12 57.38
N ARG A 457 46.20 -125.67 58.11
CA ARG A 457 46.33 -124.28 58.59
C ARG A 457 46.65 -123.24 57.52
N LYS A 458 46.95 -123.64 56.28
CA LYS A 458 47.49 -122.76 55.24
C LYS A 458 46.42 -122.04 54.40
N VAL A 459 45.16 -122.49 54.48
CA VAL A 459 44.04 -121.98 53.67
C VAL A 459 43.42 -120.73 54.30
N ASP A 460 43.25 -120.71 55.63
CA ASP A 460 42.57 -119.63 56.36
C ASP A 460 43.28 -118.26 56.23
N GLU A 461 44.60 -118.28 56.06
CA GLU A 461 45.43 -117.08 55.96
C GLU A 461 45.15 -116.28 54.67
N GLN A 462 44.92 -116.97 53.54
CA GLN A 462 44.70 -116.33 52.23
C GLN A 462 43.34 -115.61 52.13
N ASN A 463 42.30 -116.12 52.80
CA ASN A 463 40.96 -115.50 52.80
C ASN A 463 40.93 -114.13 53.50
N LYS A 464 41.89 -113.85 54.38
CA LYS A 464 41.93 -112.60 55.16
C LYS A 464 42.43 -111.42 54.32
N ASP A 465 43.41 -111.66 53.44
CA ASP A 465 44.00 -110.64 52.58
C ASP A 465 43.03 -110.16 51.49
N TYR A 466 42.21 -111.06 50.94
CA TYR A 466 41.22 -110.75 49.90
C TYR A 466 40.18 -109.72 50.37
N LYS A 467 39.80 -109.77 51.66
CA LYS A 467 38.87 -108.80 52.27
C LYS A 467 39.45 -107.38 52.35
N CYS A 468 40.72 -107.25 52.74
CA CYS A 468 41.40 -105.95 52.88
C CYS A 468 41.64 -105.25 51.52
N LEU A 469 41.72 -106.02 50.43
CA LEU A 469 41.85 -105.45 49.09
C LEU A 469 40.53 -104.84 48.59
N MET A 470 39.39 -105.48 48.89
CA MET A 470 38.06 -105.04 48.50
C MET A 470 37.71 -103.64 49.03
N GLU A 471 38.01 -103.38 50.31
CA GLU A 471 37.72 -102.10 50.98
C GLU A 471 38.52 -100.92 50.41
N LYS A 472 39.65 -101.18 49.74
CA LYS A 472 40.45 -100.12 49.09
C LYS A 472 39.88 -99.73 47.74
N LEU A 473 39.23 -100.65 47.04
CA LEU A 473 38.59 -100.42 45.74
C LEU A 473 37.35 -99.51 45.89
N THR A 474 36.45 -99.82 46.82
CA THR A 474 35.23 -99.02 47.05
C THR A 474 35.53 -97.58 47.49
N ASN A 475 36.58 -97.36 48.30
CA ASN A 475 37.01 -96.01 48.68
C ASN A 475 37.54 -95.20 47.49
N LEU A 476 38.18 -95.83 46.50
CA LEU A 476 38.65 -95.15 45.28
C LEU A 476 37.49 -94.81 44.33
N GLU A 477 36.52 -95.71 44.15
CA GLU A 477 35.30 -95.44 43.36
C GLU A 477 34.51 -94.25 43.90
N GLY A 478 34.35 -94.14 45.23
CA GLY A 478 33.64 -93.03 45.87
C GLY A 478 34.29 -91.66 45.59
N VAL A 479 35.62 -91.59 45.56
CA VAL A 479 36.35 -90.36 45.21
C VAL A 479 36.13 -90.02 43.73
N TYR A 480 36.28 -90.99 42.84
CA TYR A 480 36.15 -90.79 41.39
C TYR A 480 34.76 -90.24 40.99
N ASN A 481 33.69 -90.84 41.52
CA ASN A 481 32.31 -90.40 41.27
C ASN A 481 32.05 -88.96 41.75
N SER A 482 32.69 -88.54 42.84
CA SER A 482 32.55 -87.18 43.38
C SER A 482 33.25 -86.09 42.53
N GLU A 483 34.17 -86.50 41.67
CA GLU A 483 34.97 -85.61 40.82
C GLU A 483 34.36 -85.51 39.41
N THR A 484 33.81 -86.60 38.88
CA THR A 484 33.01 -86.59 37.64
C THR A 484 31.77 -85.70 37.76
N GLU A 485 31.08 -85.70 38.90
CA GLU A 485 29.86 -84.91 39.08
C GLU A 485 30.16 -83.40 39.17
N LYS A 486 31.30 -83.00 39.73
CA LYS A 486 31.74 -81.59 39.73
C LYS A 486 32.03 -81.09 38.31
N LEU A 487 32.76 -81.88 37.53
CA LEU A 487 33.07 -81.56 36.14
C LEU A 487 31.80 -81.47 35.27
N ARG A 488 30.80 -82.31 35.52
CA ARG A 488 29.49 -82.25 34.84
C ARG A 488 28.74 -80.94 35.11
N ASN A 489 28.65 -80.55 36.39
CA ASN A 489 28.02 -79.29 36.81
C ASN A 489 28.77 -78.05 36.28
N ASP A 490 30.10 -78.13 36.15
CA ASP A 490 30.91 -77.05 35.56
C ASP A 490 30.68 -76.90 34.04
N VAL A 491 30.41 -78.00 33.32
CA VAL A 491 30.09 -77.98 31.88
C VAL A 491 28.70 -77.39 31.62
N GLU A 492 27.66 -77.78 32.34
CA GLU A 492 26.31 -77.22 32.17
C GLU A 492 26.28 -75.69 32.40
N ARG A 493 27.01 -75.21 33.43
CA ARG A 493 27.13 -73.78 33.72
C ARG A 493 27.81 -73.00 32.59
N LEU A 494 28.81 -73.59 31.93
CA LEU A 494 29.47 -72.98 30.77
C LEU A 494 28.57 -72.95 29.53
N GLN A 495 27.79 -74.01 29.29
CA GLN A 495 26.83 -74.07 28.18
C GLN A 495 25.74 -73.00 28.31
N LEU A 496 25.18 -72.80 29.51
CA LEU A 496 24.21 -71.72 29.77
C LEU A 496 24.80 -70.33 29.48
N SER A 497 26.03 -70.07 29.94
CA SER A 497 26.73 -68.80 29.68
C SER A 497 27.04 -68.57 28.20
N GLU A 498 27.26 -69.62 27.41
CA GLU A 498 27.49 -69.49 25.97
C GLU A 498 26.19 -69.18 25.22
N GLU A 499 25.06 -69.77 25.64
CA GLU A 499 23.76 -69.51 25.02
C GLU A 499 23.28 -68.07 25.29
N GLU A 500 23.47 -67.56 26.51
CA GLU A 500 23.26 -66.13 26.81
C GLU A 500 24.11 -65.21 25.92
N ALA A 501 25.37 -65.57 25.65
CA ALA A 501 26.27 -64.82 24.77
C ALA A 501 25.81 -64.83 23.30
N LYS A 502 25.26 -65.95 22.80
CA LYS A 502 24.66 -66.03 21.46
C LYS A 502 23.42 -65.13 21.33
N VAL A 503 22.52 -65.17 22.32
CA VAL A 503 21.31 -64.31 22.33
C VAL A 503 21.66 -62.82 22.43
N ALA A 504 22.72 -62.46 23.16
CA ALA A 504 23.23 -61.10 23.20
C ALA A 504 23.82 -60.69 21.82
N THR A 505 24.57 -61.57 21.17
CA THR A 505 25.17 -61.33 19.85
C THR A 505 24.10 -61.14 18.77
N GLY A 506 23.04 -61.95 18.77
CA GLY A 506 21.91 -61.80 17.85
C GLY A 506 21.21 -60.43 17.97
N ARG A 507 20.99 -59.96 19.22
CA ARG A 507 20.42 -58.62 19.47
C ARG A 507 21.33 -57.47 19.01
N VAL A 508 22.65 -57.64 19.07
CA VAL A 508 23.59 -56.63 18.54
C VAL A 508 23.50 -56.56 17.00
N LEU A 509 23.37 -57.69 16.32
CA LEU A 509 23.24 -57.73 14.86
C LEU A 509 21.94 -57.08 14.37
N SER A 510 20.78 -57.40 15.00
CA SER A 510 19.50 -56.79 14.60
C SER A 510 19.49 -55.27 14.78
N LEU A 511 20.07 -54.76 15.87
CA LEU A 511 20.20 -53.31 16.11
C LEU A 511 21.17 -52.63 15.12
N GLN A 512 22.21 -53.33 14.65
CA GLN A 512 23.11 -52.80 13.62
C GLN A 512 22.41 -52.66 12.27
N GLU A 513 21.56 -53.63 11.90
CA GLU A 513 20.76 -53.59 10.67
C GLU A 513 19.70 -52.47 10.71
N GLU A 514 19.01 -52.31 11.84
CA GLU A 514 18.05 -51.22 12.06
C GLU A 514 18.73 -49.83 11.98
N ILE A 515 19.91 -49.66 12.60
CA ILE A 515 20.70 -48.42 12.48
C ILE A 515 21.14 -48.17 11.03
N ALA A 516 21.46 -49.21 10.26
CA ALA A 516 21.83 -49.07 8.85
C ALA A 516 20.63 -48.61 8.00
N LYS A 517 19.44 -49.17 8.24
CA LYS A 517 18.19 -48.77 7.58
C LYS A 517 17.83 -47.32 7.90
N LEU A 518 17.76 -46.95 9.19
CA LEU A 518 17.45 -45.58 9.63
C LEU A 518 18.42 -44.53 9.07
N ARG A 519 19.70 -44.86 8.88
CA ARG A 519 20.67 -43.96 8.23
C ARG A 519 20.36 -43.74 6.75
N LYS A 520 19.95 -44.80 6.04
CA LYS A 520 19.57 -44.70 4.62
C LYS A 520 18.31 -43.86 4.43
N ASP A 521 17.29 -44.09 5.27
CA ASP A 521 16.03 -43.35 5.24
C ASP A 521 16.24 -41.85 5.57
N LEU A 522 17.17 -41.55 6.49
CA LEU A 522 17.57 -40.18 6.84
C LEU A 522 18.34 -39.48 5.70
N GLU A 523 19.19 -40.21 4.95
CA GLU A 523 19.87 -39.68 3.77
C GLU A 523 18.87 -39.39 2.62
N GLN A 524 17.92 -40.30 2.39
CA GLN A 524 16.88 -40.14 1.38
C GLN A 524 15.97 -38.94 1.68
N THR A 525 15.40 -38.87 2.89
CA THR A 525 14.54 -37.74 3.30
C THR A 525 15.26 -36.38 3.27
N ARG A 526 16.57 -36.34 3.52
CA ARG A 526 17.39 -35.12 3.31
C ARG A 526 17.46 -34.71 1.83
N SER A 527 17.63 -35.67 0.92
CA SER A 527 17.68 -35.39 -0.52
C SER A 527 16.33 -34.89 -1.06
N GLU A 528 15.23 -35.50 -0.61
CA GLU A 528 13.87 -35.11 -0.95
C GLU A 528 13.54 -33.72 -0.40
N LYS A 529 13.84 -33.46 0.88
CA LYS A 529 13.68 -32.14 1.51
C LYS A 529 14.42 -31.05 0.73
N LYS A 530 15.66 -31.31 0.32
CA LYS A 530 16.44 -30.35 -0.48
C LYS A 530 15.80 -30.08 -1.85
N SER A 531 15.29 -31.12 -2.52
CA SER A 531 14.56 -30.95 -3.79
C SER A 531 13.24 -30.17 -3.62
N ILE A 532 12.54 -30.35 -2.50
CA ILE A 532 11.34 -29.59 -2.16
C ILE A 532 11.67 -28.12 -1.85
N GLU A 533 12.75 -27.84 -1.10
CA GLU A 533 13.25 -26.49 -0.85
C GLU A 533 13.64 -25.78 -2.15
N GLU A 534 14.38 -26.44 -3.05
CA GLU A 534 14.74 -25.90 -4.37
C GLU A 534 13.52 -25.64 -5.28
N ARG A 535 12.46 -26.46 -5.18
CA ARG A 535 11.19 -26.20 -5.89
C ARG A 535 10.42 -25.03 -5.28
N ALA A 536 10.37 -24.93 -3.96
CA ALA A 536 9.70 -23.83 -3.25
C ALA A 536 10.34 -22.48 -3.57
N ASP A 537 11.68 -22.40 -3.63
CA ASP A 537 12.39 -21.19 -4.03
C ASP A 537 12.11 -20.80 -5.50
N LYS A 538 11.96 -21.77 -6.42
CA LYS A 538 11.53 -21.49 -7.80
C LYS A 538 10.12 -20.95 -7.88
N TYR A 539 9.14 -21.60 -7.23
CA TYR A 539 7.77 -21.09 -7.16
C TYR A 539 7.68 -19.70 -6.54
N LYS A 540 8.54 -19.40 -5.56
CA LYS A 540 8.64 -18.07 -4.98
C LYS A 540 9.15 -17.04 -5.99
N GLN A 541 10.18 -17.36 -6.77
CA GLN A 541 10.68 -16.48 -7.83
C GLN A 541 9.63 -16.25 -8.94
N GLU A 542 8.94 -17.30 -9.38
CA GLU A 542 7.86 -17.22 -10.37
C GLU A 542 6.68 -16.36 -9.87
N THR A 543 6.27 -16.52 -8.60
CA THR A 543 5.20 -15.70 -8.02
C THR A 543 5.62 -14.26 -7.77
N GLU A 544 6.87 -13.99 -7.40
CA GLU A 544 7.41 -12.62 -7.31
C GLU A 544 7.45 -11.93 -8.68
N GLN A 545 7.83 -12.64 -9.76
CA GLN A 545 7.77 -12.14 -11.13
C GLN A 545 6.32 -11.88 -11.59
N LEU A 546 5.40 -12.83 -11.39
CA LEU A 546 4.00 -12.66 -11.75
C LEU A 546 3.35 -11.47 -11.02
N VAL A 547 3.66 -11.27 -9.74
CA VAL A 547 3.19 -10.10 -8.96
C VAL A 547 3.81 -8.79 -9.46
N SER A 548 5.01 -8.81 -10.05
CA SER A 548 5.59 -7.64 -10.72
C SER A 548 4.82 -7.30 -12.00
N ASN A 549 4.63 -8.29 -12.88
CA ASN A 549 3.94 -8.12 -14.15
C ASN A 549 2.50 -7.64 -13.96
N LEU A 550 1.75 -8.27 -13.03
CA LEU A 550 0.38 -7.87 -12.70
C LEU A 550 0.28 -6.46 -12.12
N LYS A 551 1.32 -5.95 -11.45
CA LYS A 551 1.35 -4.54 -10.99
C LYS A 551 1.56 -3.58 -12.15
N GLU A 552 2.45 -3.92 -13.08
CA GLU A 552 2.76 -3.12 -14.26
C GLU A 552 1.54 -3.03 -15.21
N GLU A 553 0.88 -4.16 -15.44
CA GLU A 553 -0.40 -4.26 -16.16
C GLU A 553 -1.52 -3.45 -15.44
N ASN A 554 -1.63 -3.55 -14.11
CA ASN A 554 -2.56 -2.71 -13.34
C ASN A 554 -2.25 -1.20 -13.44
N THR A 555 -0.98 -0.81 -13.62
CA THR A 555 -0.65 0.60 -13.84
C THR A 555 -1.00 1.07 -15.25
N LEU A 556 -0.80 0.23 -16.27
CA LEU A 556 -1.23 0.50 -17.65
C LEU A 556 -2.75 0.63 -17.73
N LEU A 557 -3.51 -0.35 -17.22
CA LEU A 557 -4.98 -0.32 -17.23
C LEU A 557 -5.56 0.88 -16.45
N LYS A 558 -4.87 1.38 -15.42
CA LYS A 558 -5.27 2.61 -14.72
C LYS A 558 -5.03 3.86 -15.57
N GLN A 559 -3.88 3.95 -16.24
CA GLN A 559 -3.59 5.06 -17.15
C GLN A 559 -4.57 5.06 -18.33
N GLU A 560 -4.82 3.90 -18.93
CA GLU A 560 -5.77 3.73 -20.02
C GLU A 560 -7.19 4.14 -19.60
N LYS A 561 -7.65 3.69 -18.40
CA LYS A 561 -8.91 4.15 -17.80
C LYS A 561 -8.96 5.67 -17.58
N GLU A 562 -7.88 6.29 -17.11
CA GLU A 562 -7.82 7.75 -16.93
C GLU A 562 -7.90 8.47 -18.28
N THR A 563 -7.21 7.98 -19.32
CA THR A 563 -7.31 8.55 -20.68
C THR A 563 -8.70 8.39 -21.29
N LEU A 564 -9.34 7.22 -21.16
CA LEU A 564 -10.70 6.98 -21.63
C LEU A 564 -11.72 7.85 -20.89
N ASN A 565 -11.59 8.02 -19.58
CA ASN A 565 -12.44 8.95 -18.82
C ASN A 565 -12.28 10.40 -19.30
N HIS A 566 -11.05 10.84 -19.60
CA HIS A 566 -10.82 12.18 -20.12
C HIS A 566 -11.46 12.35 -21.51
N LEU A 567 -11.31 11.36 -22.38
CA LEU A 567 -11.92 11.35 -23.72
C LEU A 567 -13.46 11.35 -23.66
N MET A 568 -14.07 10.58 -22.74
CA MET A 568 -15.52 10.59 -22.53
C MET A 568 -16.03 11.96 -22.04
N VAL A 569 -15.28 12.65 -21.17
CA VAL A 569 -15.63 14.00 -20.71
C VAL A 569 -15.51 15.02 -21.84
N GLU A 570 -14.48 14.92 -22.69
CA GLU A 570 -14.35 15.79 -23.87
C GLU A 570 -15.45 15.52 -24.90
N GLN A 571 -15.74 14.26 -25.24
CA GLN A 571 -16.86 13.93 -26.14
C GLN A 571 -18.21 14.37 -25.58
N ALA A 572 -18.46 14.21 -24.27
CA ALA A 572 -19.70 14.69 -23.66
C ALA A 572 -19.83 16.22 -23.76
N LYS A 573 -18.72 16.95 -23.63
CA LYS A 573 -18.67 18.41 -23.76
C LYS A 573 -18.81 18.89 -25.21
N GLU A 574 -18.19 18.19 -26.16
CA GLU A 574 -18.33 18.49 -27.60
C GLU A 574 -19.74 18.16 -28.10
N MET A 575 -20.36 17.11 -27.57
CA MET A 575 -21.75 16.76 -27.84
C MET A 575 -22.75 17.77 -27.26
N THR A 576 -22.50 18.33 -26.05
CA THR A 576 -23.33 19.44 -25.55
C THR A 576 -23.12 20.73 -26.33
N GLU A 577 -21.88 21.11 -26.67
CA GLU A 577 -21.64 22.28 -27.54
C GLU A 577 -22.30 22.15 -28.92
N THR A 578 -22.31 20.96 -29.52
CA THR A 578 -22.97 20.76 -30.82
C THR A 578 -24.49 20.72 -30.71
N MET A 579 -25.05 20.20 -29.60
CA MET A 579 -26.49 20.30 -29.32
C MET A 579 -26.93 21.75 -29.09
N GLU A 580 -26.13 22.52 -28.35
CA GLU A 580 -26.41 23.93 -28.06
C GLU A 580 -26.28 24.81 -29.32
N ARG A 581 -25.31 24.52 -30.21
CA ARG A 581 -25.27 25.13 -31.54
C ARG A 581 -26.51 24.82 -32.37
N LYS A 582 -26.99 23.57 -32.39
CA LYS A 582 -28.22 23.20 -33.12
C LYS A 582 -29.45 23.96 -32.60
N LEU A 583 -29.60 24.10 -31.28
CA LEU A 583 -30.68 24.90 -30.69
C LEU A 583 -30.57 26.38 -31.09
N VAL A 584 -29.37 26.96 -31.15
CA VAL A 584 -29.13 28.33 -31.63
C VAL A 584 -29.42 28.48 -33.13
N GLU A 585 -29.24 27.42 -33.90
CA GLU A 585 -29.47 27.40 -35.35
C GLU A 585 -30.97 27.24 -35.67
N GLU A 586 -31.69 26.34 -34.97
CA GLU A 586 -33.15 26.20 -35.04
C GLU A 586 -33.89 27.45 -34.57
N THR A 587 -33.43 28.09 -33.46
CA THR A 587 -34.04 29.34 -32.99
C THR A 587 -33.83 30.50 -33.97
N LYS A 588 -32.66 30.59 -34.62
CA LYS A 588 -32.45 31.51 -35.75
C LYS A 588 -33.35 31.22 -36.94
N GLN A 589 -33.57 29.95 -37.25
CA GLN A 589 -34.43 29.55 -38.36
C GLN A 589 -35.89 29.99 -38.10
N LEU A 590 -36.40 29.75 -36.89
CA LEU A 590 -37.71 30.23 -36.44
C LEU A 590 -37.81 31.77 -36.42
N GLU A 591 -36.74 32.47 -36.06
CA GLU A 591 -36.69 33.94 -36.07
C GLU A 591 -36.69 34.52 -37.50
N LEU A 592 -36.08 33.81 -38.46
CA LEU A 592 -36.16 34.13 -39.89
C LEU A 592 -37.58 33.88 -40.43
N ASP A 593 -38.15 32.70 -40.18
CA ASP A 593 -39.50 32.34 -40.64
C ASP A 593 -40.57 33.29 -40.06
N LEU A 594 -40.44 33.68 -38.78
CA LEU A 594 -41.33 34.67 -38.14
C LEU A 594 -41.19 36.06 -38.79
N ASN A 595 -39.98 36.45 -39.21
CA ASN A 595 -39.79 37.71 -39.92
C ASN A 595 -40.29 37.66 -41.37
N ASP A 596 -40.19 36.52 -42.05
CA ASP A 596 -40.79 36.33 -43.39
C ASP A 596 -42.32 36.37 -43.33
N GLU A 597 -42.94 35.71 -42.33
CA GLU A 597 -44.39 35.84 -42.11
C GLU A 597 -44.81 37.25 -41.70
N ARG A 598 -44.02 37.98 -40.90
CA ARG A 598 -44.27 39.42 -40.65
C ARG A 598 -44.20 40.24 -41.94
N LEU A 599 -43.24 39.96 -42.82
CA LEU A 599 -43.10 40.64 -44.11
C LEU A 599 -44.28 40.31 -45.04
N ARG A 600 -44.72 39.04 -45.08
CA ARG A 600 -45.93 38.61 -45.80
C ARG A 600 -47.18 39.28 -45.26
N TYR A 601 -47.35 39.35 -43.94
CA TYR A 601 -48.48 40.04 -43.31
C TYR A 601 -48.48 41.54 -43.61
N GLN A 602 -47.30 42.17 -43.63
CA GLN A 602 -47.13 43.56 -44.00
C GLN A 602 -47.38 43.82 -45.50
N ASN A 603 -46.98 42.89 -46.37
CA ASN A 603 -47.31 42.91 -47.80
C ASN A 603 -48.81 42.70 -48.03
N LEU A 604 -49.44 41.78 -47.30
CA LEU A 604 -50.87 41.53 -47.37
C LEU A 604 -51.66 42.75 -46.87
N LEU A 605 -51.20 43.43 -45.81
CA LEU A 605 -51.75 44.72 -45.36
C LEU A 605 -51.60 45.81 -46.43
N ASN A 606 -50.45 45.90 -47.10
CA ASN A 606 -50.24 46.83 -48.22
C ASN A 606 -51.15 46.50 -49.43
N GLU A 607 -51.40 45.22 -49.71
CA GLU A 607 -52.38 44.79 -50.72
C GLU A 607 -53.81 45.09 -50.28
N PHE A 608 -54.14 44.92 -48.99
CA PHE A 608 -55.45 45.26 -48.44
C PHE A 608 -55.70 46.77 -48.51
N SER A 609 -54.75 47.60 -48.11
CA SER A 609 -54.85 49.07 -48.26
C SER A 609 -54.88 49.50 -49.73
N ARG A 610 -54.19 48.80 -50.65
CA ARG A 610 -54.36 49.04 -52.11
C ARG A 610 -55.73 48.59 -52.63
N LEU A 611 -56.35 47.59 -52.01
CA LEU A 611 -57.70 47.15 -52.35
C LEU A 611 -58.75 48.10 -51.76
N GLU A 612 -58.52 48.63 -50.57
CA GLU A 612 -59.31 49.71 -49.96
C GLU A 612 -59.18 51.01 -50.75
N GLU A 613 -57.96 51.46 -51.11
CA GLU A 613 -57.76 52.60 -52.01
C GLU A 613 -58.50 52.38 -53.33
N ARG A 614 -58.36 51.21 -53.98
CA ARG A 614 -59.12 50.91 -55.21
C ARG A 614 -60.63 50.83 -54.99
N TYR A 615 -61.10 50.38 -53.83
CA TYR A 615 -62.52 50.30 -53.51
C TYR A 615 -63.09 51.69 -53.23
N ASP A 616 -62.35 52.54 -52.53
CA ASP A 616 -62.70 53.93 -52.29
C ASP A 616 -62.56 54.77 -53.57
N ASP A 617 -61.60 54.52 -54.46
CA ASP A 617 -61.52 55.07 -55.82
C ASP A 617 -62.78 54.67 -56.63
N LEU A 618 -63.15 53.37 -56.64
CA LEU A 618 -64.35 52.89 -57.32
C LEU A 618 -65.63 53.47 -56.72
N LYS A 619 -65.61 53.77 -55.42
CA LYS A 619 -66.71 54.36 -54.66
C LYS A 619 -66.76 55.88 -54.80
N GLU A 620 -65.65 56.56 -55.09
CA GLU A 620 -65.59 57.95 -55.55
C GLU A 620 -66.07 58.06 -57.00
N GLU A 621 -65.69 57.14 -57.90
CA GLU A 621 -66.30 57.01 -59.24
C GLU A 621 -67.83 56.79 -59.14
N MET A 622 -68.28 55.94 -58.20
CA MET A 622 -69.70 55.66 -57.95
C MET A 622 -70.44 56.84 -57.28
N THR A 623 -69.78 57.63 -56.40
CA THR A 623 -70.41 58.77 -55.71
C THR A 623 -70.36 60.08 -56.49
N LEU A 624 -69.51 60.18 -57.52
CA LEU A 624 -69.65 61.19 -58.58
C LEU A 624 -70.86 60.95 -59.50
N MET A 625 -71.57 59.82 -59.36
CA MET A 625 -72.59 59.35 -60.31
C MET A 625 -74.05 59.34 -59.84
N LEU A 626 -74.42 59.69 -58.58
CA LEU A 626 -75.78 60.19 -58.19
C LEU A 626 -75.98 60.46 -56.68
N ASN A 627 -76.83 61.44 -56.36
CA ASN A 627 -77.27 61.78 -54.98
C ASN A 627 -78.74 61.33 -54.72
N VAL A 628 -78.96 60.58 -53.62
CA VAL A 628 -80.02 60.70 -52.57
C VAL A 628 -81.49 61.01 -53.02
N PRO A 629 -82.55 60.21 -52.68
CA PRO A 629 -82.98 59.95 -51.28
C PRO A 629 -83.67 58.59 -50.90
N LYS A 630 -83.84 58.40 -49.58
CA LYS A 630 -84.74 57.44 -48.84
C LYS A 630 -86.24 57.66 -49.18
N PRO A 631 -87.24 56.74 -48.95
CA PRO A 631 -87.46 56.05 -47.65
C PRO A 631 -88.26 54.70 -47.55
N GLY A 632 -88.02 53.96 -46.44
CA GLY A 632 -89.00 53.07 -45.75
C GLY A 632 -89.34 51.69 -46.38
N HIS A 633 -89.92 50.70 -45.68
CA HIS A 633 -90.14 50.51 -44.23
C HIS A 633 -90.64 49.05 -43.95
N LYS A 634 -90.66 48.62 -42.65
CA LYS A 634 -91.24 47.37 -42.06
C LYS A 634 -90.38 46.08 -42.18
N ARG A 635 -89.89 45.44 -41.09
CA ARG A 635 -90.48 44.84 -39.83
C ARG A 635 -90.81 43.35 -40.03
N THR A 636 -90.62 42.39 -39.12
CA THR A 636 -89.91 42.21 -37.81
C THR A 636 -89.74 40.69 -37.64
N ASP A 637 -88.77 40.16 -36.89
CA ASP A 637 -88.85 39.68 -35.49
C ASP A 637 -87.76 38.58 -35.37
N SER A 638 -87.20 38.14 -34.25
CA SER A 638 -86.86 38.71 -32.95
C SER A 638 -86.09 37.59 -32.21
N THR A 639 -84.88 37.85 -31.74
CA THR A 639 -84.28 37.11 -30.61
C THR A 639 -83.11 37.89 -30.04
N HIS A 640 -82.97 37.81 -28.72
CA HIS A 640 -82.19 38.73 -27.90
C HIS A 640 -81.59 37.91 -26.77
N SER A 641 -80.26 37.81 -26.69
CA SER A 641 -79.62 37.28 -25.48
C SER A 641 -78.26 37.92 -25.21
N SER A 642 -78.22 38.47 -24.03
CA SER A 642 -77.25 39.36 -23.42
C SER A 642 -76.21 38.62 -22.55
N ASN A 643 -75.10 39.32 -22.33
CA ASN A 643 -74.34 39.44 -21.07
C ASN A 643 -73.22 38.45 -20.67
N GLU A 644 -72.28 39.07 -19.90
CA GLU A 644 -71.18 38.56 -19.05
C GLU A 644 -69.96 38.01 -19.81
N SER A 645 -68.73 38.57 -19.74
CA SER A 645 -67.85 38.97 -18.61
C SER A 645 -67.18 37.74 -17.92
N GLU A 646 -65.97 37.77 -17.34
CA GLU A 646 -64.93 38.81 -17.22
C GLU A 646 -63.53 38.17 -16.89
N TYR A 647 -62.46 38.90 -17.20
CA TYR A 647 -61.18 39.05 -16.48
C TYR A 647 -60.51 37.92 -15.62
N THR A 648 -59.29 37.55 -16.06
CA THR A 648 -57.98 37.58 -15.34
C THR A 648 -57.63 36.79 -14.06
N PHE A 649 -56.38 36.29 -14.06
CA PHE A 649 -55.31 36.44 -13.04
C PHE A 649 -54.75 35.16 -12.39
N SER A 650 -53.53 35.29 -11.86
CA SER A 650 -52.62 34.22 -11.44
C SER A 650 -52.38 34.19 -9.91
N SER A 651 -51.63 33.19 -9.47
CA SER A 651 -50.70 33.19 -8.33
C SER A 651 -51.14 32.63 -6.97
N GLU A 652 -50.41 31.56 -6.60
CA GLU A 652 -49.73 31.33 -5.31
C GLU A 652 -50.44 30.80 -4.06
N PHE A 653 -49.58 30.23 -3.20
CA PHE A 653 -49.77 29.58 -1.88
C PHE A 653 -50.40 28.18 -1.88
N ALA A 654 -50.15 27.32 -0.87
CA ALA A 654 -48.92 26.98 -0.14
C ALA A 654 -49.22 25.77 0.78
N GLU A 655 -48.21 24.92 1.00
CA GLU A 655 -47.91 24.11 2.21
C GLU A 655 -48.96 23.27 2.99
N THR A 656 -48.44 22.12 3.46
CA THR A 656 -48.70 21.41 4.74
C THR A 656 -49.96 20.55 4.97
N GLU A 657 -49.66 19.27 5.32
CA GLU A 657 -50.16 18.49 6.49
C GLU A 657 -51.67 18.26 6.70
N ASP A 658 -52.15 17.15 7.28
CA ASP A 658 -51.66 15.78 7.59
C ASP A 658 -52.93 15.00 8.09
N ILE A 659 -52.78 13.83 8.72
CA ILE A 659 -53.75 13.13 9.59
C ILE A 659 -54.81 12.24 8.89
N ALA A 660 -54.65 10.93 9.07
CA ALA A 660 -55.69 9.91 8.92
C ALA A 660 -56.58 9.83 10.19
N PRO A 661 -57.77 9.18 10.13
CA PRO A 661 -57.78 7.80 10.67
C PRO A 661 -58.76 6.79 10.03
N ARG A 662 -58.47 5.50 10.33
CA ARG A 662 -59.32 4.33 10.67
C ARG A 662 -60.85 4.56 10.79
N THR A 663 -61.76 3.59 10.59
CA THR A 663 -61.77 2.10 10.50
C THR A 663 -63.03 1.73 9.66
N GLU A 664 -63.32 0.53 9.13
CA GLU A 664 -63.52 -0.79 9.77
C GLU A 664 -63.89 -1.84 8.68
N GLU A 665 -63.63 -3.14 8.92
CA GLU A 665 -64.12 -4.31 8.15
C GLU A 665 -65.55 -4.74 8.65
N PRO A 666 -66.29 -5.80 8.17
CA PRO A 666 -65.85 -7.01 7.44
C PRO A 666 -66.84 -7.73 6.45
N THR A 667 -66.42 -8.90 5.93
CA THR A 667 -67.22 -10.06 5.38
C THR A 667 -67.96 -9.89 4.02
N GLU A 668 -68.16 -10.89 3.13
CA GLU A 668 -67.69 -12.29 2.99
C GLU A 668 -67.95 -12.86 1.54
N LYS A 669 -67.40 -14.06 1.24
CA LYS A 669 -67.78 -15.07 0.18
C LYS A 669 -67.24 -15.00 -1.27
N LYS A 670 -66.18 -15.80 -1.49
CA LYS A 670 -66.03 -16.96 -2.44
C LYS A 670 -66.45 -16.79 -3.93
N VAL A 671 -65.53 -16.80 -4.93
CA VAL A 671 -64.72 -17.95 -5.51
C VAL A 671 -65.55 -18.77 -6.54
N PRO A 672 -65.09 -18.96 -7.81
CA PRO A 672 -64.03 -19.93 -8.11
C PRO A 672 -62.95 -19.58 -9.16
N LEU A 673 -61.91 -20.41 -9.16
CA LEU A 673 -60.67 -20.37 -9.97
C LEU A 673 -60.91 -20.71 -11.45
N ASP A 674 -60.09 -20.14 -12.33
CA ASP A 674 -59.88 -20.66 -13.69
C ASP A 674 -58.77 -21.73 -13.70
N MET A 675 -59.14 -22.97 -14.04
CA MET A 675 -58.25 -24.13 -14.19
C MET A 675 -57.22 -23.96 -15.32
N SER A 676 -57.47 -23.06 -16.28
CA SER A 676 -56.58 -22.86 -17.44
C SER A 676 -55.20 -22.31 -17.08
N LEU A 677 -55.12 -21.46 -16.04
CA LEU A 677 -53.87 -20.88 -15.58
C LEU A 677 -52.99 -21.90 -14.85
N PHE A 678 -53.61 -22.77 -14.05
CA PHE A 678 -52.93 -23.85 -13.35
C PHE A 678 -52.32 -24.86 -14.33
N LEU A 679 -53.06 -25.29 -15.36
CA LEU A 679 -52.54 -26.21 -16.37
C LEU A 679 -51.40 -25.60 -17.21
N LYS A 680 -51.43 -24.30 -17.52
CA LYS A 680 -50.33 -23.61 -18.20
C LYS A 680 -49.09 -23.47 -17.31
N LEU A 681 -49.27 -23.13 -16.03
CA LEU A 681 -48.17 -23.09 -15.06
C LEU A 681 -47.60 -24.48 -14.80
N GLN A 682 -48.43 -25.51 -14.65
CA GLN A 682 -47.99 -26.89 -14.47
C GLN A 682 -47.23 -27.39 -15.70
N LYS A 683 -47.69 -27.10 -16.92
CA LYS A 683 -46.95 -27.43 -18.15
C LYS A 683 -45.62 -26.68 -18.23
N ARG A 684 -45.58 -25.40 -17.84
CA ARG A 684 -44.32 -24.64 -17.84
C ARG A 684 -43.35 -25.10 -16.76
N VAL A 685 -43.85 -25.55 -15.60
CA VAL A 685 -43.05 -26.19 -14.55
C VAL A 685 -42.51 -27.53 -15.04
N THR A 686 -43.31 -28.39 -15.69
CA THR A 686 -42.79 -29.65 -16.25
C THR A 686 -41.83 -29.44 -17.42
N GLU A 687 -42.01 -28.40 -18.25
CA GLU A 687 -41.02 -27.99 -19.26
C GLU A 687 -39.71 -27.52 -18.61
N LEU A 688 -39.77 -26.71 -17.55
CA LEU A 688 -38.58 -26.25 -16.81
C LEU A 688 -37.92 -27.38 -15.99
N GLU A 689 -38.69 -28.35 -15.51
CA GLU A 689 -38.17 -29.56 -14.87
C GLU A 689 -37.54 -30.49 -15.91
N GLN A 690 -38.07 -30.59 -17.14
CA GLN A 690 -37.45 -31.31 -18.25
C GLN A 690 -36.19 -30.60 -18.76
N GLU A 691 -36.18 -29.27 -18.88
CA GLU A 691 -34.97 -28.49 -19.21
C GLU A 691 -33.92 -28.64 -18.09
N LYS A 692 -34.32 -28.61 -16.82
CA LYS A 692 -33.43 -28.89 -15.69
C LYS A 692 -32.90 -30.33 -15.72
N GLN A 693 -33.74 -31.32 -16.04
CA GLN A 693 -33.34 -32.71 -16.14
C GLN A 693 -32.40 -32.94 -17.32
N LEU A 694 -32.65 -32.31 -18.48
CA LEU A 694 -31.75 -32.34 -19.63
C LEU A 694 -30.41 -31.65 -19.34
N MET A 695 -30.43 -30.50 -18.66
CA MET A 695 -29.20 -29.81 -18.21
C MET A 695 -28.44 -30.62 -17.16
N GLN A 696 -29.15 -31.36 -16.31
CA GLN A 696 -28.54 -32.30 -15.35
C GLN A 696 -27.96 -33.52 -16.08
N ASP A 697 -28.69 -34.12 -17.02
CA ASP A 697 -28.21 -35.24 -17.84
C ASP A 697 -27.03 -34.81 -18.76
N GLU A 698 -26.98 -33.54 -19.18
CA GLU A 698 -25.85 -32.98 -19.92
C GLU A 698 -24.64 -32.66 -19.01
N LEU A 699 -24.90 -32.25 -17.76
CA LEU A 699 -23.88 -32.12 -16.71
C LEU A 699 -23.30 -33.49 -16.37
N ASP A 700 -24.14 -34.48 -16.08
CA ASP A 700 -23.79 -35.85 -15.76
C ASP A 700 -23.11 -36.54 -16.95
N ARG A 701 -23.52 -36.27 -18.20
CA ARG A 701 -22.76 -36.68 -19.41
C ARG A 701 -21.39 -36.03 -19.50
N LYS A 702 -21.25 -34.75 -19.15
CA LYS A 702 -19.96 -34.06 -19.12
C LYS A 702 -19.09 -34.56 -17.98
N GLU A 703 -19.65 -34.90 -16.82
CA GLU A 703 -18.95 -35.56 -15.73
C GLU A 703 -18.53 -36.99 -16.12
N GLU A 704 -19.39 -37.79 -16.77
CA GLU A 704 -19.01 -39.08 -17.36
C GLU A 704 -17.93 -38.93 -18.43
N GLN A 705 -17.97 -37.88 -19.26
CA GLN A 705 -16.98 -37.62 -20.30
C GLN A 705 -15.64 -37.15 -19.69
N VAL A 706 -15.67 -36.40 -18.58
CA VAL A 706 -14.51 -36.04 -17.75
C VAL A 706 -13.94 -37.26 -17.01
N LEU A 707 -14.79 -38.16 -16.51
CA LEU A 707 -14.38 -39.42 -15.90
C LEU A 707 -13.79 -40.39 -16.94
N ARG A 708 -14.37 -40.48 -18.14
CA ARG A 708 -13.86 -41.30 -19.26
C ARG A 708 -12.61 -40.72 -19.91
N SER A 709 -12.36 -39.41 -19.81
CA SER A 709 -11.07 -38.82 -20.21
C SER A 709 -10.00 -39.02 -19.12
N LYS A 710 -10.33 -38.89 -17.83
CA LYS A 710 -9.45 -39.31 -16.73
C LYS A 710 -9.07 -40.79 -16.82
N ALA A 711 -10.03 -41.67 -17.09
CA ALA A 711 -9.78 -43.11 -17.29
C ALA A 711 -8.98 -43.42 -18.57
N LYS A 712 -8.84 -42.48 -19.51
CA LYS A 712 -7.98 -42.61 -20.70
C LYS A 712 -6.58 -42.02 -20.52
N GLU A 713 -6.32 -41.28 -19.44
CA GLU A 713 -4.96 -40.85 -19.06
C GLU A 713 -4.24 -41.88 -18.16
N GLU A 714 -4.92 -42.94 -17.70
CA GLU A 714 -4.34 -44.00 -16.85
C GLU A 714 -3.76 -45.21 -17.63
N GLU A 715 -3.05 -44.99 -18.74
CA GLU A 715 -2.14 -46.01 -19.31
C GLU A 715 -0.68 -45.81 -18.85
N ARG A 716 -0.46 -46.16 -17.57
CA ARG A 716 0.83 -46.51 -16.90
C ARG A 716 1.85 -45.38 -16.59
N PRO A 717 2.75 -45.58 -15.58
CA PRO A 717 2.94 -46.79 -14.77
C PRO A 717 2.70 -46.63 -13.24
N GLN A 718 1.69 -47.33 -12.74
CA GLN A 718 1.72 -48.30 -11.62
C GLN A 718 2.44 -48.03 -10.26
N ILE A 719 3.03 -46.87 -9.98
CA ILE A 719 3.74 -46.65 -8.70
C ILE A 719 2.83 -46.07 -7.60
N ARG A 720 1.85 -45.22 -7.93
CA ARG A 720 0.96 -44.58 -6.92
C ARG A 720 -0.25 -45.41 -6.47
N GLY A 721 -0.66 -46.41 -7.25
CA GLY A 721 -1.77 -47.30 -6.86
C GLY A 721 -1.45 -48.05 -5.57
N ALA A 722 -0.24 -48.60 -5.46
CA ALA A 722 0.22 -49.34 -4.29
C ALA A 722 0.31 -48.47 -3.01
N GLU A 723 0.57 -47.17 -3.14
CA GLU A 723 0.67 -46.23 -2.00
C GLU A 723 -0.72 -45.92 -1.44
N LEU A 724 -1.71 -45.64 -2.31
CA LEU A 724 -3.11 -45.44 -1.93
C LEU A 724 -3.79 -46.73 -1.45
N GLU A 725 -3.47 -47.88 -2.05
CA GLU A 725 -3.90 -49.19 -1.55
C GLU A 725 -3.28 -49.49 -0.18
N TYR A 726 -2.00 -49.20 0.04
CA TYR A 726 -1.34 -49.38 1.34
C TYR A 726 -1.96 -48.48 2.42
N GLU A 727 -2.23 -47.21 2.13
CA GLU A 727 -2.93 -46.30 3.06
C GLU A 727 -4.39 -46.75 3.33
N SER A 728 -5.08 -47.28 2.32
CA SER A 728 -6.42 -47.84 2.47
C SER A 728 -6.43 -49.12 3.32
N LEU A 729 -5.50 -50.04 3.06
CA LEU A 729 -5.33 -51.28 3.81
C LEU A 729 -4.97 -50.97 5.27
N LYS A 730 -4.05 -50.03 5.50
CA LYS A 730 -3.64 -49.61 6.83
C LYS A 730 -4.74 -48.88 7.59
N ARG A 731 -5.61 -48.12 6.91
CA ARG A 731 -6.85 -47.60 7.52
C ARG A 731 -7.78 -48.75 7.91
N GLN A 732 -7.96 -49.75 7.05
CA GLN A 732 -8.84 -50.89 7.33
C GLN A 732 -8.31 -51.74 8.49
N GLU A 733 -6.99 -51.94 8.59
CA GLU A 733 -6.32 -52.54 9.75
C GLU A 733 -6.59 -51.72 11.02
N LEU A 734 -6.28 -50.41 11.03
CA LEU A 734 -6.48 -49.52 12.18
C LEU A 734 -7.96 -49.37 12.61
N GLU A 735 -8.91 -49.42 11.66
CA GLU A 735 -10.35 -49.45 11.96
C GLU A 735 -10.79 -50.82 12.52
N SER A 736 -10.20 -51.93 12.06
CA SER A 736 -10.44 -53.27 12.60
C SER A 736 -9.85 -53.44 14.01
N GLU A 737 -8.64 -52.92 14.27
CA GLU A 737 -8.03 -52.87 15.59
C GLU A 737 -8.80 -51.95 16.53
N ASN A 738 -9.24 -50.77 16.08
CA ASN A 738 -10.13 -49.91 16.87
C ASN A 738 -11.43 -50.64 17.26
N LYS A 739 -12.00 -51.43 16.36
CA LYS A 739 -13.20 -52.23 16.63
C LYS A 739 -12.90 -53.36 17.62
N LYS A 740 -11.73 -54.01 17.50
CA LYS A 740 -11.26 -55.05 18.42
C LYS A 740 -11.00 -54.48 19.83
N LEU A 741 -10.23 -53.40 19.95
CA LEU A 741 -9.96 -52.71 21.21
C LEU A 741 -11.25 -52.15 21.85
N LYS A 742 -12.22 -51.66 21.07
CA LYS A 742 -13.55 -51.30 21.61
C LYS A 742 -14.31 -52.51 22.15
N ASN A 743 -14.21 -53.67 21.50
CA ASN A 743 -14.83 -54.90 21.99
C ASN A 743 -14.11 -55.40 23.25
N GLU A 744 -12.78 -55.43 23.28
CA GLU A 744 -11.97 -55.81 24.45
C GLU A 744 -12.20 -54.84 25.64
N LEU A 745 -12.30 -53.53 25.40
CA LEU A 745 -12.68 -52.53 26.41
C LEU A 745 -14.12 -52.75 26.93
N ASN A 746 -15.05 -53.11 26.06
CA ASN A 746 -16.43 -53.44 26.46
C ASN A 746 -16.51 -54.78 27.21
N GLU A 747 -15.70 -55.78 26.86
CA GLU A 747 -15.60 -57.04 27.61
C GLU A 747 -14.92 -56.84 28.97
N LEU A 748 -13.89 -56.01 29.07
CA LEU A 748 -13.28 -55.62 30.35
C LEU A 748 -14.29 -54.88 31.24
N ARG A 749 -15.06 -53.93 30.69
CA ARG A 749 -16.15 -53.24 31.40
C ARG A 749 -17.26 -54.21 31.83
N LYS A 750 -17.60 -55.18 30.99
CA LYS A 750 -18.59 -56.23 31.28
C LYS A 750 -18.08 -57.21 32.34
N ALA A 751 -16.81 -57.62 32.29
CA ALA A 751 -16.18 -58.48 33.28
C ALA A 751 -16.06 -57.82 34.67
N LEU A 752 -15.84 -56.49 34.71
CA LEU A 752 -15.94 -55.67 35.93
C LEU A 752 -17.38 -55.53 36.45
N SER A 753 -18.40 -55.70 35.59
CA SER A 753 -19.81 -55.54 35.94
C SER A 753 -20.55 -56.85 36.28
N GLU A 754 -20.12 -58.00 35.74
CA GLU A 754 -20.89 -59.26 35.83
C GLU A 754 -20.36 -60.28 36.85
N LYS A 755 -19.16 -60.10 37.42
CA LYS A 755 -18.62 -61.01 38.46
C LYS A 755 -18.87 -60.53 39.89
N SER A 756 -20.06 -60.85 40.39
CA SER A 756 -20.43 -60.72 41.81
C SER A 756 -19.83 -61.85 42.68
N ALA A 757 -18.54 -61.74 43.01
CA ALA A 757 -17.87 -62.57 44.02
C ALA A 757 -17.17 -61.66 45.06
N PRO A 758 -17.59 -61.64 46.35
CA PRO A 758 -17.31 -60.49 47.23
C PRO A 758 -15.84 -60.21 47.61
N GLU A 759 -14.91 -61.15 47.41
CA GLU A 759 -13.55 -61.05 47.97
C GLU A 759 -12.45 -60.72 46.94
N VAL A 760 -12.73 -60.73 45.62
CA VAL A 760 -11.69 -60.55 44.58
C VAL A 760 -11.86 -59.25 43.78
N THR A 761 -13.08 -58.71 43.68
CA THR A 761 -13.44 -57.53 42.87
C THR A 761 -13.78 -56.28 43.69
N ALA A 762 -13.36 -56.21 44.95
CA ALA A 762 -13.53 -55.01 45.78
C ALA A 762 -12.60 -53.85 45.34
N PRO A 763 -13.06 -52.58 45.35
CA PRO A 763 -12.23 -51.43 45.01
C PRO A 763 -10.99 -51.32 45.91
N GLY A 764 -9.82 -51.60 45.33
CA GLY A 764 -8.53 -51.60 46.04
C GLY A 764 -7.84 -52.96 46.13
N ALA A 765 -8.51 -54.07 45.79
CA ALA A 765 -7.88 -55.39 45.68
C ALA A 765 -6.80 -55.40 44.57
N PRO A 766 -5.73 -56.21 44.68
CA PRO A 766 -4.66 -56.25 43.67
C PRO A 766 -5.17 -56.61 42.27
N ALA A 767 -6.08 -57.60 42.17
CA ALA A 767 -6.68 -57.99 40.90
C ALA A 767 -7.57 -56.88 40.30
N TYR A 768 -8.31 -56.15 41.14
CA TYR A 768 -9.11 -54.99 40.71
C TYR A 768 -8.21 -53.85 40.20
N ARG A 769 -7.08 -53.56 40.87
CA ARG A 769 -6.09 -52.58 40.38
C ARG A 769 -5.50 -52.98 39.04
N VAL A 770 -5.05 -54.22 38.88
CA VAL A 770 -4.48 -54.71 37.60
C VAL A 770 -5.51 -54.62 36.46
N LEU A 771 -6.77 -55.00 36.71
CA LEU A 771 -7.85 -54.84 35.73
C LEU A 771 -8.17 -53.38 35.41
N MET A 772 -8.08 -52.48 36.39
CA MET A 772 -8.31 -51.05 36.18
C MET A 772 -7.13 -50.37 35.45
N GLU A 773 -5.89 -50.74 35.76
CA GLU A 773 -4.69 -50.32 35.05
C GLU A 773 -4.70 -50.80 33.59
N GLN A 774 -5.13 -52.04 33.35
CA GLN A 774 -5.38 -52.56 32.00
C GLN A 774 -6.51 -51.80 31.29
N LEU A 775 -7.62 -51.49 31.98
CA LEU A 775 -8.71 -50.70 31.41
C LEU A 775 -8.27 -49.27 31.04
N THR A 776 -7.45 -48.63 31.87
CA THR A 776 -6.88 -47.30 31.55
C THR A 776 -5.90 -47.38 30.38
N ALA A 777 -5.00 -48.35 30.35
CA ALA A 777 -4.05 -48.53 29.26
C ALA A 777 -4.75 -48.79 27.91
N VAL A 778 -5.77 -49.67 27.89
CA VAL A 778 -6.58 -49.93 26.68
C VAL A 778 -7.42 -48.71 26.29
N SER A 779 -7.86 -47.88 27.24
CA SER A 779 -8.57 -46.63 26.93
C SER A 779 -7.63 -45.56 26.34
N GLU A 780 -6.42 -45.42 26.89
CA GLU A 780 -5.39 -44.50 26.39
C GLU A 780 -4.92 -44.91 25.00
N GLU A 781 -4.62 -46.20 24.76
CA GLU A 781 -4.24 -46.70 23.43
C GLU A 781 -5.38 -46.52 22.41
N LEU A 782 -6.64 -46.73 22.82
CA LEU A 782 -7.80 -46.46 21.96
C LEU A 782 -7.93 -44.98 21.59
N ASP A 783 -7.62 -44.06 22.49
CA ASP A 783 -7.68 -42.62 22.21
C ASP A 783 -6.52 -42.16 21.30
N VAL A 784 -5.30 -42.64 21.53
CA VAL A 784 -4.15 -42.42 20.61
C VAL A 784 -4.47 -42.94 19.20
N ARG A 785 -5.05 -44.14 19.07
CA ARG A 785 -5.44 -44.71 17.76
C ARG A 785 -6.59 -43.94 17.09
N LYS A 786 -7.45 -43.24 17.83
CA LYS A 786 -8.45 -42.31 17.23
C LYS A 786 -7.76 -41.06 16.68
N GLU A 787 -6.78 -40.51 17.40
CA GLU A 787 -6.01 -39.36 16.91
C GLU A 787 -5.21 -39.72 15.64
N GLU A 788 -4.58 -40.89 15.58
CA GLU A 788 -3.90 -41.40 14.37
C GLU A 788 -4.87 -41.51 13.18
N VAL A 789 -6.07 -42.06 13.37
CA VAL A 789 -7.10 -42.15 12.32
C VAL A 789 -7.60 -40.75 11.89
N LEU A 790 -7.72 -39.79 12.81
CA LEU A 790 -8.07 -38.41 12.49
C LEU A 790 -6.97 -37.68 11.71
N ILE A 791 -5.71 -37.90 12.06
CA ILE A 791 -4.54 -37.36 11.34
C ILE A 791 -4.50 -37.94 9.91
N LEU A 792 -4.68 -39.26 9.74
CA LEU A 792 -4.74 -39.90 8.42
C LEU A 792 -5.94 -39.41 7.59
N ARG A 793 -7.11 -39.16 8.20
CA ARG A 793 -8.24 -38.52 7.51
C ARG A 793 -7.91 -37.09 7.09
N SER A 794 -7.28 -36.30 7.95
CA SER A 794 -6.87 -34.92 7.66
C SER A 794 -5.86 -34.86 6.51
N GLN A 795 -4.86 -35.74 6.50
CA GLN A 795 -3.87 -35.84 5.43
C GLN A 795 -4.50 -36.22 4.09
N LEU A 796 -5.43 -37.18 4.05
CA LEU A 796 -6.12 -37.57 2.81
C LEU A 796 -7.14 -36.55 2.30
N VAL A 797 -7.76 -35.75 3.18
CA VAL A 797 -8.55 -34.57 2.74
C VAL A 797 -7.63 -33.49 2.18
N SER A 798 -6.54 -33.16 2.87
CA SER A 798 -5.56 -32.17 2.43
C SER A 798 -4.89 -32.55 1.09
N GLN A 799 -4.58 -33.83 0.86
CA GLN A 799 -4.08 -34.31 -0.43
C GLN A 799 -5.15 -34.29 -1.53
N LYS A 800 -6.43 -34.54 -1.22
CA LYS A 800 -7.53 -34.36 -2.20
C LYS A 800 -7.72 -32.91 -2.60
N GLU A 801 -7.66 -31.98 -1.65
CA GLU A 801 -7.78 -30.54 -1.91
C GLU A 801 -6.58 -29.97 -2.67
N ALA A 802 -5.38 -30.54 -2.48
CA ALA A 802 -4.17 -30.17 -3.22
C ALA A 802 -4.18 -30.58 -4.71
N ILE A 803 -5.13 -31.42 -5.16
CA ILE A 803 -5.25 -31.89 -6.55
C ILE A 803 -6.52 -31.34 -7.21
N GLN A 804 -6.77 -30.04 -7.05
CA GLN A 804 -7.57 -29.26 -8.01
C GLN A 804 -6.65 -28.36 -8.85
N PRO A 805 -6.46 -28.64 -10.16
CA PRO A 805 -5.76 -27.72 -11.02
C PRO A 805 -6.64 -26.48 -11.28
N LYS A 806 -6.11 -25.28 -10.98
CA LYS A 806 -6.71 -24.03 -11.44
C LYS A 806 -6.73 -24.00 -12.97
N VAL A 807 -7.93 -23.98 -13.55
CA VAL A 807 -8.13 -23.69 -14.96
C VAL A 807 -7.58 -22.29 -15.25
N SER A 808 -6.54 -22.21 -16.07
CA SER A 808 -6.05 -20.95 -16.62
C SER A 808 -6.63 -20.76 -18.04
N MET A 809 -7.26 -19.61 -18.27
CA MET A 809 -7.75 -19.23 -19.59
C MET A 809 -6.59 -19.19 -20.59
N GLN A 810 -6.77 -19.85 -21.73
CA GLN A 810 -5.97 -19.58 -22.92
C GLN A 810 -6.45 -18.28 -23.54
N TYR A 811 -5.52 -17.33 -23.76
CA TYR A 811 -5.64 -16.39 -24.85
C TYR A 811 -4.57 -16.73 -25.89
N ASN A 812 -4.98 -16.78 -27.15
CA ASN A 812 -4.03 -16.82 -28.26
C ASN A 812 -3.20 -15.54 -28.26
N ASP A 813 -1.92 -15.65 -28.57
CA ASP A 813 -1.50 -14.97 -29.79
C ASP A 813 -0.38 -15.69 -30.54
N ARG A 814 -0.47 -15.65 -31.87
CA ARG A 814 0.62 -16.08 -32.77
C ARG A 814 1.44 -14.85 -33.07
N PHE A 815 2.76 -14.86 -32.94
CA PHE A 815 3.63 -14.18 -33.93
C PHE A 815 5.09 -14.69 -33.92
N HIS A 816 5.54 -15.01 -35.13
CA HIS A 816 6.90 -15.13 -35.67
C HIS A 816 8.08 -15.75 -34.88
N ASN A 817 8.56 -16.86 -35.47
CA ASN A 817 9.97 -17.20 -35.64
C ASN A 817 10.90 -15.97 -35.79
N THR A 818 12.06 -16.00 -35.14
CA THR A 818 13.31 -15.56 -35.77
C THR A 818 14.52 -16.32 -35.25
N PHE A 819 15.48 -16.55 -36.14
CA PHE A 819 16.74 -17.27 -35.90
C PHE A 819 17.68 -16.50 -34.95
N GLY A 820 18.62 -17.20 -34.30
CA GLY A 820 19.79 -16.50 -33.74
C GLY A 820 20.61 -17.24 -32.70
N ARG A 821 21.34 -18.28 -33.12
CA ARG A 821 22.58 -18.72 -32.45
C ARG A 821 23.49 -17.53 -32.10
N CYS A 822 24.10 -17.54 -30.92
CA CYS A 822 25.54 -17.33 -30.76
C CYS A 822 26.02 -17.92 -29.43
N THR A 823 26.88 -18.93 -29.53
CA THR A 823 27.71 -19.46 -28.45
C THR A 823 29.13 -18.94 -28.58
N GLU A 824 29.91 -19.10 -27.50
CA GLU A 824 31.39 -19.07 -27.44
C GLU A 824 32.14 -17.73 -27.29
N ASN A 825 33.20 -17.85 -26.48
CA ASN A 825 34.42 -17.03 -26.36
C ASN A 825 34.33 -15.61 -25.72
N GLU A 826 35.33 -15.14 -24.95
CA GLU A 826 36.46 -15.83 -24.28
C GLU A 826 36.98 -15.03 -23.07
N ARG A 827 37.42 -15.78 -22.04
CA ARG A 827 38.64 -15.68 -21.22
C ARG A 827 39.44 -14.37 -20.99
N GLN A 828 40.10 -14.40 -19.82
CA GLN A 828 41.19 -13.54 -19.29
C GLN A 828 40.70 -12.23 -18.62
N ARG A 829 41.03 -11.92 -17.36
CA ARG A 829 41.99 -12.52 -16.39
C ARG A 829 41.35 -12.79 -15.03
#